data_AF-A0A358CUQ8-F1
#
_entry.id   AF-A0A358CUQ8-F1
#
_cell.length_a   1.000
_cell.length_b   1.000
_cell.length_c   1.000
_cell.angle_alpha   90.00
_cell.angle_beta   90.00
_cell.angle_gamma   90.00
#
_symmetry.space_group_name_H-M   'P 1'
#
loop_
_entity.id
_entity.type
_entity.pdbx_description
1 polymer ?
#
loop_
_entity_poly.entity_id
_entity_poly.type
_entity_poly.pdbx_seq_one_letter_code
_entity_poly.pdbx_strand_id
1 'polypeptide(L)'
;MKKKVNGCSVRRILFHALALTLISETSLGLAQQITNYDESAVRRYSLPNLLLGPNEELVLSSLDWEETARPFQFDLLEKFIYGRRLPPVEVSVLGKEKRVKKQYGDVLATRIQATLRMGTTEDSPTTDVLLYLPKSQKKVPVFLKLNFLGNQAEVTDEDIQITENWVISKNGNNRATETSRGSQSRRFPVSSMLTRGYGLATAHCGDFFPDHKKGRAASILGSLGRPTGENIPDDEPGAIGAWAWGLSRILDWLLTLPEVDPNRIIVLGHSRLGKAALWAGACDQRFAMVISNDSGCGGAALSRRNYGESIEVITKRFPHWFCPRLATFADLERELPCDQHSLLAMVAPRPLYIASAQNDRWADPKGEFLAAVAADPAWKLFNLQGLGTQTMPLENTSIGEMIGYHIRKGKHDLLQFDWNRFADFADRKLQKETFSQPDKDMPLDSKNRRLLSDFHPDQHSLPMNPPEDAIIFLGIDSKPKFTAMNGEPLDWAVEDGVLTAAQSTRHMNHLVSTELFQDADIHVEFMTSPIAHGNSGLYIHGHYEMQIYDSFATKKVTQQDEGSLYRFTKPFVNASRPTGEWQVYDIRFIAPRRHANGLTQTPGTLKAWLNGKLVQNGVTFTEPRSPYIPYKHGVTTHLKKVEKTLHETGKGPLFLQDHGSPVRFRNIWIKRLD
;
A
#
# COMPACT_ATOMS: atom_id res chain seq x y z
N MET A 1 -75.93 -53.90 -25.57
CA MET A 1 -75.34 -55.16 -26.07
C MET A 1 -74.06 -55.43 -25.27
N LYS A 2 -74.06 -56.44 -24.39
CA LYS A 2 -73.21 -57.67 -24.43
C LYS A 2 -71.69 -57.36 -24.27
N LYS A 3 -70.89 -57.83 -23.29
CA LYS A 3 -70.85 -59.00 -22.36
C LYS A 3 -69.91 -58.61 -21.17
N LYS A 4 -70.09 -59.00 -19.90
CA LYS A 4 -69.87 -60.33 -19.23
C LYS A 4 -68.48 -60.94 -19.52
N VAL A 5 -67.70 -61.58 -18.64
CA VAL A 5 -67.63 -61.92 -17.19
C VAL A 5 -66.50 -62.98 -17.06
N ASN A 6 -65.80 -63.08 -15.92
CA ASN A 6 -64.93 -64.19 -15.41
C ASN A 6 -63.59 -64.49 -16.13
N GLY A 7 -62.51 -64.99 -15.52
CA GLY A 7 -62.22 -65.51 -14.17
C GLY A 7 -60.92 -66.38 -14.19
N CYS A 8 -60.38 -66.73 -13.00
CA CYS A 8 -59.28 -67.69 -12.66
C CYS A 8 -57.82 -67.31 -13.01
N SER A 9 -56.90 -67.08 -12.04
CA SER A 9 -56.30 -67.95 -10.99
C SER A 9 -55.20 -68.90 -11.51
N VAL A 10 -53.92 -68.67 -11.16
CA VAL A 10 -53.03 -69.65 -10.47
C VAL A 10 -51.88 -68.93 -9.72
N ARG A 11 -51.75 -69.37 -8.46
CA ARG A 11 -50.76 -69.15 -7.38
C ARG A 11 -49.27 -69.03 -7.76
N ARG A 12 -48.54 -68.21 -6.99
CA ARG A 12 -47.41 -68.68 -6.15
C ARG A 12 -47.25 -67.81 -4.89
N ILE A 13 -47.02 -68.52 -3.81
CA ILE A 13 -46.91 -68.11 -2.40
C ILE A 13 -45.44 -67.75 -2.12
N LEU A 14 -45.16 -66.72 -1.31
CA LEU A 14 -44.37 -66.83 -0.07
C LEU A 14 -44.05 -65.45 0.57
N PHE A 15 -44.48 -65.35 1.84
CA PHE A 15 -43.95 -64.61 2.99
C PHE A 15 -44.20 -63.11 3.23
N HIS A 16 -44.68 -62.90 4.46
CA HIS A 16 -44.98 -61.65 5.16
C HIS A 16 -43.73 -60.84 5.48
N ALA A 17 -43.85 -59.51 5.39
CA ALA A 17 -43.26 -58.61 6.36
C ALA A 17 -44.15 -57.37 6.53
N LEU A 18 -44.58 -57.18 7.77
CA LEU A 18 -45.29 -56.03 8.29
C LEU A 18 -44.45 -54.76 8.04
N ALA A 19 -44.98 -53.77 7.33
CA ALA A 19 -44.42 -52.42 7.31
C ALA A 19 -45.43 -51.48 7.96
N LEU A 20 -45.17 -51.11 9.22
CA LEU A 20 -45.77 -49.94 9.85
C LEU A 20 -45.46 -48.71 8.98
N THR A 21 -46.49 -48.10 8.40
CA THR A 21 -46.40 -46.75 7.86
C THR A 21 -46.39 -45.75 9.03
N LEU A 22 -45.19 -45.45 9.53
CA LEU A 22 -44.94 -44.23 10.29
C LEU A 22 -45.11 -43.05 9.34
N ILE A 23 -46.25 -42.36 9.46
CA ILE A 23 -46.43 -41.01 8.95
C ILE A 23 -45.53 -40.11 9.82
N SER A 24 -44.29 -39.89 9.39
CA SER A 24 -43.51 -38.76 9.89
C SER A 24 -43.96 -37.54 9.12
N GLU A 25 -44.78 -36.71 9.76
CA GLU A 25 -44.89 -35.29 9.40
C GLU A 25 -43.52 -34.66 9.58
N THR A 26 -42.68 -34.72 8.55
CA THR A 26 -41.53 -33.81 8.46
C THR A 26 -42.12 -32.46 8.12
N SER A 27 -42.32 -31.65 9.16
CA SER A 27 -42.42 -30.20 9.04
C SER A 27 -41.22 -29.72 8.21
N LEU A 28 -41.44 -29.45 6.92
CA LEU A 28 -40.58 -28.61 6.12
C LEU A 28 -40.72 -27.18 6.67
N GLY A 29 -40.09 -26.96 7.83
CA GLY A 29 -39.81 -25.62 8.30
C GLY A 29 -38.87 -25.01 7.29
N LEU A 30 -39.33 -23.99 6.58
CA LEU A 30 -38.45 -22.98 6.00
C LEU A 30 -37.63 -22.41 7.15
N ALA A 31 -36.45 -22.98 7.40
CA ALA A 31 -35.51 -22.42 8.33
C ALA A 31 -35.07 -21.09 7.73
N GLN A 32 -35.69 -20.01 8.20
CA GLN A 32 -35.22 -18.66 7.97
C GLN A 32 -33.78 -18.62 8.47
N GLN A 33 -32.81 -18.55 7.55
CA GLN A 33 -31.40 -18.63 7.90
C GLN A 33 -31.06 -17.41 8.76
N ILE A 34 -30.90 -17.65 10.06
CA ILE A 34 -30.61 -16.61 11.04
C ILE A 34 -29.19 -16.12 10.76
N THR A 35 -29.03 -14.80 10.58
CA THR A 35 -27.71 -14.18 10.45
C THR A 35 -26.82 -14.62 11.61
N ASN A 36 -25.66 -15.20 11.29
CA ASN A 36 -24.71 -15.61 12.30
C ASN A 36 -24.00 -14.40 12.89
N TYR A 37 -24.08 -14.26 14.22
CA TYR A 37 -23.27 -13.31 14.98
C TYR A 37 -22.49 -14.00 16.10
N ASP A 38 -22.46 -15.33 16.12
CA ASP A 38 -21.72 -16.10 17.11
C ASP A 38 -20.39 -16.56 16.50
N GLU A 39 -19.28 -16.10 17.08
CA GLU A 39 -17.94 -16.48 16.61
C GLU A 39 -17.71 -17.99 16.74
N SER A 40 -18.36 -18.67 17.67
CA SER A 40 -18.28 -20.13 17.81
C SER A 40 -19.03 -20.88 16.71
N ALA A 41 -19.96 -20.22 16.02
CA ALA A 41 -20.72 -20.75 14.88
C ALA A 41 -20.11 -20.38 13.52
N VAL A 42 -18.97 -19.68 13.50
CA VAL A 42 -18.18 -19.50 12.27
C VAL A 42 -17.71 -20.86 11.79
N ARG A 43 -18.10 -21.24 10.56
CA ARG A 43 -17.78 -22.56 10.01
C ARG A 43 -16.29 -22.66 9.70
N ARG A 44 -15.74 -23.88 9.66
CA ARG A 44 -14.38 -24.07 9.13
C ARG A 44 -14.36 -23.72 7.64
N TYR A 45 -13.36 -22.95 7.22
CA TYR A 45 -13.13 -22.56 5.83
C TYR A 45 -11.64 -22.51 5.51
N SER A 46 -11.30 -22.60 4.23
CA SER A 46 -9.98 -22.31 3.68
C SER A 46 -10.11 -21.16 2.68
N LEU A 47 -9.10 -20.29 2.63
CA LEU A 47 -9.05 -19.21 1.65
C LEU A 47 -8.36 -19.67 0.36
N PRO A 48 -8.83 -19.25 -0.82
CA PRO A 48 -8.11 -19.40 -2.07
C PRO A 48 -6.71 -18.83 -1.93
N ASN A 49 -5.72 -19.54 -2.46
CA ASN A 49 -4.34 -19.09 -2.40
C ASN A 49 -4.15 -17.91 -3.35
N LEU A 50 -3.86 -16.75 -2.75
CA LEU A 50 -3.66 -15.48 -3.42
C LEU A 50 -2.52 -15.50 -4.44
N LEU A 51 -1.52 -16.35 -4.21
CA LEU A 51 -0.28 -16.41 -4.98
C LEU A 51 -0.35 -17.42 -6.14
N LEU A 52 -1.54 -17.92 -6.49
CA LEU A 52 -1.70 -18.81 -7.63
C LEU A 52 -2.07 -18.03 -8.90
N GLY A 53 -1.39 -18.34 -9.99
CA GLY A 53 -1.76 -17.96 -11.35
C GLY A 53 -2.81 -18.88 -11.98
N PRO A 54 -3.14 -18.69 -13.27
CA PRO A 54 -4.22 -19.42 -13.97
C PRO A 54 -4.00 -20.93 -14.08
N ASN A 55 -2.75 -21.41 -14.00
CA ASN A 55 -2.39 -22.84 -14.06
C ASN A 55 -2.10 -23.44 -12.68
N GLU A 56 -2.55 -22.80 -11.60
CA GLU A 56 -2.24 -23.18 -10.21
C GLU A 56 -0.73 -23.13 -9.88
N GLU A 57 0.04 -22.38 -10.66
CA GLU A 57 1.46 -22.13 -10.41
C GLU A 57 1.64 -21.04 -9.33
N LEU A 58 2.53 -21.31 -8.38
CA LEU A 58 2.82 -20.40 -7.28
C LEU A 58 3.77 -19.28 -7.75
N VAL A 59 3.36 -18.03 -7.59
CA VAL A 59 4.23 -16.87 -7.84
C VAL A 59 5.12 -16.58 -6.64
N LEU A 60 6.40 -16.31 -6.91
CA LEU A 60 7.43 -16.12 -5.89
C LEU A 60 8.13 -14.76 -5.98
N SER A 61 7.84 -13.95 -7.00
CA SER A 61 8.42 -12.63 -7.19
C SER A 61 7.37 -11.55 -7.44
N SER A 62 7.74 -10.28 -7.23
CA SER A 62 6.88 -9.14 -7.58
C SER A 62 6.59 -9.06 -9.09
N LEU A 63 7.52 -9.53 -9.93
CA LEU A 63 7.33 -9.54 -11.38
C LEU A 63 6.25 -10.55 -11.77
N ASP A 64 6.36 -11.78 -11.27
CA ASP A 64 5.36 -12.83 -11.54
C ASP A 64 3.99 -12.44 -10.99
N TRP A 65 3.94 -11.74 -9.85
CA TRP A 65 2.71 -11.18 -9.33
C TRP A 65 2.07 -10.21 -10.32
N GLU A 66 2.79 -9.20 -10.79
CA GLU A 66 2.25 -8.19 -11.71
C GLU A 66 1.85 -8.78 -13.07
N GLU A 67 2.60 -9.76 -13.57
CA GLU A 67 2.38 -10.33 -14.90
C GLU A 67 1.39 -11.50 -14.93
N THR A 68 1.21 -12.23 -13.82
CA THR A 68 0.42 -13.48 -13.82
C THR A 68 -0.65 -13.55 -12.72
N ALA A 69 -0.28 -13.61 -11.44
CA ALA A 69 -1.24 -13.82 -10.35
C ALA A 69 -2.17 -12.62 -10.17
N ARG A 70 -1.65 -11.38 -10.21
CA ARG A 70 -2.48 -10.18 -10.06
C ARG A 70 -3.51 -10.07 -11.18
N PRO A 71 -3.18 -10.18 -12.49
CA PRO A 71 -4.19 -10.22 -13.56
C PRO A 71 -5.22 -11.34 -13.38
N PHE A 72 -4.79 -12.55 -12.97
CA PHE A 72 -5.70 -13.67 -12.76
C PHE A 72 -6.67 -13.44 -11.60
N GLN A 73 -6.19 -13.00 -10.45
CA GLN A 73 -7.03 -12.63 -9.31
C GLN A 73 -7.98 -11.48 -9.69
N PHE A 74 -7.51 -10.52 -10.51
CA PHE A 74 -8.34 -9.45 -11.04
C PHE A 74 -9.50 -9.99 -11.89
N ASP A 75 -9.24 -10.92 -12.79
CA ASP A 75 -10.26 -11.54 -13.64
C ASP A 75 -11.31 -12.28 -12.79
N LEU A 76 -10.90 -12.97 -11.73
CA LEU A 76 -11.84 -13.59 -10.79
C LEU A 76 -12.75 -12.53 -10.11
N LEU A 77 -12.18 -11.41 -9.66
CA LEU A 77 -12.94 -10.33 -9.03
C LEU A 77 -13.91 -9.67 -10.01
N GLU A 78 -13.51 -9.43 -11.27
CA GLU A 78 -14.39 -8.91 -12.32
C GLU A 78 -15.51 -9.91 -12.64
N LYS A 79 -15.15 -11.18 -12.85
CA LYS A 79 -16.06 -12.22 -13.31
C LYS A 79 -17.10 -12.63 -12.28
N PHE A 80 -16.74 -12.64 -10.99
CA PHE A 80 -17.56 -13.23 -9.93
C PHE A 80 -18.08 -12.23 -8.88
N ILE A 81 -17.52 -11.02 -8.77
CA ILE A 81 -17.90 -10.06 -7.71
C ILE A 81 -18.31 -8.69 -8.28
N TYR A 82 -17.40 -7.94 -8.90
CA TYR A 82 -17.62 -6.51 -9.18
C TYR A 82 -18.10 -6.20 -10.59
N GLY A 83 -17.91 -7.15 -11.52
CA GLY A 83 -18.16 -6.97 -12.93
C GLY A 83 -17.00 -6.33 -13.69
N ARG A 84 -17.08 -6.43 -15.02
CA ARG A 84 -16.07 -5.92 -15.95
C ARG A 84 -15.79 -4.43 -15.74
N ARG A 85 -14.51 -4.05 -15.74
CA ARG A 85 -14.08 -2.64 -15.67
C ARG A 85 -14.71 -1.79 -16.76
N LEU A 86 -14.99 -0.55 -16.37
CA LEU A 86 -15.56 0.47 -17.23
C LEU A 86 -14.45 1.24 -17.97
N PRO A 87 -14.64 1.58 -19.26
CA PRO A 87 -13.60 2.25 -20.06
C PRO A 87 -13.32 3.67 -19.55
N PRO A 88 -12.10 4.20 -19.69
CA PRO A 88 -11.85 5.61 -19.43
C PRO A 88 -12.63 6.48 -20.41
N VAL A 89 -12.95 7.70 -19.99
CA VAL A 89 -13.55 8.74 -20.84
C VAL A 89 -12.82 10.05 -20.62
N GLU A 90 -12.94 10.96 -21.58
CA GLU A 90 -12.48 12.33 -21.40
C GLU A 90 -13.29 13.00 -20.29
N VAL A 91 -12.60 13.70 -19.40
CA VAL A 91 -13.20 14.49 -18.32
C VAL A 91 -12.90 15.96 -18.59
N SER A 92 -13.95 16.76 -18.71
CA SER A 92 -13.85 18.20 -18.91
C SER A 92 -14.66 18.97 -17.87
N VAL A 93 -14.23 20.19 -17.54
CA VAL A 93 -14.99 21.08 -16.64
C VAL A 93 -16.03 21.82 -17.47
N LEU A 94 -17.29 21.74 -17.07
CA LEU A 94 -18.36 22.55 -17.65
C LEU A 94 -18.30 23.97 -17.12
N GLY A 95 -18.16 24.92 -18.04
CA GLY A 95 -17.99 26.33 -17.71
C GLY A 95 -16.64 26.59 -17.05
N LYS A 96 -16.67 27.21 -15.86
CA LYS A 96 -15.46 27.54 -15.09
C LYS A 96 -15.61 27.04 -13.65
N GLU A 97 -14.49 26.62 -13.08
CA GLU A 97 -14.41 26.28 -11.66
C GLU A 97 -14.78 27.49 -10.79
N LYS A 98 -15.71 27.31 -9.85
CA LYS A 98 -16.07 28.34 -8.88
C LYS A 98 -15.12 28.25 -7.68
N ARG A 99 -14.21 29.22 -7.57
CA ARG A 99 -13.15 29.27 -6.55
C ARG A 99 -13.45 30.37 -5.53
N VAL A 100 -13.52 30.01 -4.25
CA VAL A 100 -13.81 30.92 -3.13
C VAL A 100 -12.77 30.73 -2.04
N LYS A 101 -12.10 31.82 -1.64
CA LYS A 101 -11.20 31.81 -0.47
C LYS A 101 -12.03 31.96 0.80
N LYS A 102 -11.80 31.10 1.78
CA LYS A 102 -12.52 31.10 3.05
C LYS A 102 -11.59 30.67 4.19
N GLN A 103 -11.83 31.25 5.35
CA GLN A 103 -11.08 30.96 6.58
C GLN A 103 -11.73 29.76 7.29
N TYR A 104 -10.95 28.74 7.63
CA TYR A 104 -11.37 27.56 8.39
C TYR A 104 -10.50 27.43 9.64
N GLY A 105 -10.97 27.97 10.77
CA GLY A 105 -10.11 28.16 11.94
C GLY A 105 -8.94 29.09 11.59
N ASP A 106 -7.71 28.65 11.80
CA ASP A 106 -6.50 29.43 11.49
C ASP A 106 -5.99 29.23 10.05
N VAL A 107 -6.61 28.33 9.27
CA VAL A 107 -6.19 28.05 7.90
C VAL A 107 -7.02 28.81 6.87
N LEU A 108 -6.34 29.63 6.07
CA LEU A 108 -6.90 30.16 4.83
C LEU A 108 -6.91 29.05 3.77
N ALA A 109 -8.08 28.75 3.21
CA ALA A 109 -8.24 27.71 2.20
C ALA A 109 -9.02 28.23 0.98
N THR A 110 -8.86 27.54 -0.13
CA THR A 110 -9.67 27.72 -1.34
C THR A 110 -10.66 26.56 -1.43
N ARG A 111 -11.95 26.89 -1.49
CA ARG A 111 -13.00 25.97 -1.91
C ARG A 111 -13.15 26.07 -3.43
N ILE A 112 -13.16 24.93 -4.11
CA ILE A 112 -13.32 24.80 -5.55
C ILE A 112 -14.55 23.93 -5.80
N GLN A 113 -15.49 24.42 -6.61
CA GLN A 113 -16.61 23.64 -7.14
C GLN A 113 -16.43 23.51 -8.65
N ALA A 114 -16.53 22.29 -9.16
CA ALA A 114 -16.42 21.99 -10.58
C ALA A 114 -17.47 20.97 -10.98
N THR A 115 -18.24 21.28 -12.03
CA THR A 115 -19.12 20.30 -12.68
C THR A 115 -18.30 19.59 -13.75
N LEU A 116 -18.02 18.31 -13.53
CA LEU A 116 -17.24 17.49 -14.46
C LEU A 116 -18.19 16.81 -15.43
N ARG A 117 -18.00 16.99 -16.73
CA ARG A 117 -18.62 16.20 -17.79
C ARG A 117 -17.74 14.99 -18.09
N MET A 118 -18.36 13.81 -18.11
CA MET A 118 -17.69 12.52 -18.31
C MET A 118 -18.04 11.95 -19.68
N GLY A 119 -17.35 12.44 -20.70
CA GLY A 119 -17.60 12.15 -22.11
C GLY A 119 -17.51 13.40 -22.98
N THR A 120 -17.59 13.20 -24.30
CA THR A 120 -17.34 14.25 -25.31
C THR A 120 -18.62 14.88 -25.86
N THR A 121 -19.80 14.32 -25.56
CA THR A 121 -21.09 14.83 -26.03
C THR A 121 -21.73 15.78 -25.03
N GLU A 122 -22.62 16.68 -25.49
CA GLU A 122 -23.30 17.61 -24.59
C GLU A 122 -24.16 16.90 -23.53
N ASP A 123 -24.77 15.78 -23.91
CA ASP A 123 -25.60 14.91 -23.05
C ASP A 123 -24.80 13.94 -22.18
N SER A 124 -23.46 14.00 -22.21
CA SER A 124 -22.62 13.16 -21.37
C SER A 124 -22.92 13.42 -19.88
N PRO A 125 -23.01 12.38 -19.03
CA PRO A 125 -23.30 12.56 -17.61
C PRO A 125 -22.33 13.49 -16.91
N THR A 126 -22.82 14.16 -15.88
CA THR A 126 -22.05 15.12 -15.09
C THR A 126 -22.02 14.75 -13.62
N THR A 127 -21.02 15.23 -12.91
CA THR A 127 -20.95 15.17 -11.45
C THR A 127 -20.38 16.47 -10.89
N ASP A 128 -20.96 16.93 -9.79
CA ASP A 128 -20.44 18.11 -9.09
C ASP A 128 -19.38 17.66 -8.07
N VAL A 129 -18.15 18.12 -8.28
CA VAL A 129 -17.05 17.86 -7.36
C VAL A 129 -16.82 19.08 -6.48
N LEU A 130 -16.78 18.83 -5.17
CA LEU A 130 -16.43 19.79 -4.13
C LEU A 130 -15.04 19.49 -3.60
N LEU A 131 -14.12 20.45 -3.73
CA LEU A 131 -12.74 20.36 -3.29
C LEU A 131 -12.38 21.51 -2.33
N TYR A 132 -11.72 21.18 -1.23
CA TYR A 132 -11.10 22.15 -0.31
C TYR A 132 -9.59 21.96 -0.33
N LEU A 133 -8.85 23.05 -0.53
CA LEU A 133 -7.38 23.06 -0.51
C LEU A 133 -6.87 24.13 0.46
N PRO A 134 -5.97 23.79 1.41
CA PRO A 134 -5.32 24.79 2.25
C PRO A 134 -4.39 25.63 1.39
N LYS A 135 -4.26 26.92 1.70
CA LYS A 135 -3.24 27.77 1.08
C LYS A 135 -1.87 27.19 1.41
N SER A 136 -1.12 26.83 0.38
CA SER A 136 0.19 26.21 0.51
C SER A 136 1.12 26.68 -0.61
N GLN A 137 2.42 26.76 -0.32
CA GLN A 137 3.45 26.99 -1.34
C GLN A 137 3.79 25.69 -2.10
N LYS A 138 3.50 24.53 -1.50
CA LYS A 138 3.71 23.21 -2.09
C LYS A 138 2.41 22.61 -2.58
N LYS A 139 2.51 21.68 -3.52
CA LYS A 139 1.40 20.84 -3.95
C LYS A 139 0.80 20.06 -2.77
N VAL A 140 -0.52 20.01 -2.72
CA VAL A 140 -1.31 19.53 -1.57
C VAL A 140 -1.72 18.07 -1.80
N PRO A 141 -1.45 17.15 -0.86
CA PRO A 141 -2.04 15.81 -0.88
C PRO A 141 -3.54 15.85 -0.59
N VAL A 142 -4.35 15.06 -1.29
CA VAL A 142 -5.83 15.15 -1.24
C VAL A 142 -6.45 13.82 -0.85
N PHE A 143 -7.36 13.84 0.12
CA PHE A 143 -8.31 12.75 0.36
C PHE A 143 -9.52 12.90 -0.55
N LEU A 144 -9.81 11.88 -1.36
CA LEU A 144 -10.98 11.80 -2.21
C LEU A 144 -11.95 10.75 -1.68
N LYS A 145 -13.23 11.12 -1.48
CA LYS A 145 -14.30 10.18 -1.15
C LYS A 145 -15.62 10.50 -1.85
N LEU A 146 -16.44 9.50 -2.12
CA LEU A 146 -17.85 9.74 -2.45
C LEU A 146 -18.69 10.00 -1.18
N ASN A 147 -19.83 10.65 -1.34
CA ASN A 147 -20.82 10.88 -0.29
C ASN A 147 -22.21 10.33 -0.66
N PHE A 148 -23.05 10.15 0.36
CA PHE A 148 -24.33 9.43 0.24
C PHE A 148 -25.54 10.29 -0.11
N LEU A 149 -25.54 11.57 0.28
CA LEU A 149 -26.75 12.42 0.30
C LEU A 149 -26.58 13.72 -0.49
N GLY A 150 -25.50 13.84 -1.27
CA GLY A 150 -25.14 15.07 -1.97
C GLY A 150 -24.06 15.86 -1.23
N ASN A 151 -23.31 16.68 -1.98
CA ASN A 151 -22.20 17.47 -1.43
C ASN A 151 -22.65 18.41 -0.31
N GLN A 152 -23.87 18.95 -0.39
CA GLN A 152 -24.45 19.80 0.65
C GLN A 152 -24.59 19.08 1.99
N ALA A 153 -24.74 17.74 2.01
CA ALA A 153 -24.85 17.02 3.28
C ALA A 153 -23.54 16.95 4.07
N GLU A 154 -22.40 17.06 3.38
CA GLU A 154 -21.06 16.96 3.99
C GLU A 154 -20.56 18.28 4.57
N VAL A 155 -21.21 19.40 4.27
CA VAL A 155 -20.77 20.74 4.73
C VAL A 155 -21.96 21.65 5.03
N THR A 156 -21.76 22.61 5.93
CA THR A 156 -22.81 23.59 6.31
C THR A 156 -22.84 24.81 5.39
N ASP A 157 -22.04 24.82 4.33
CA ASP A 157 -21.86 25.98 3.48
C ASP A 157 -23.05 26.18 2.53
N GLU A 158 -23.74 27.31 2.64
CA GLU A 158 -24.98 27.63 1.91
C GLU A 158 -24.78 27.77 0.39
N ASP A 159 -23.57 28.09 -0.05
CA ASP A 159 -23.25 28.20 -1.49
C ASP A 159 -23.21 26.87 -2.23
N ILE A 160 -23.19 25.75 -1.50
CA ILE A 160 -23.19 24.41 -2.09
C ILE A 160 -24.61 24.07 -2.52
N GLN A 161 -24.78 23.79 -3.80
CA GLN A 161 -26.10 23.45 -4.34
C GLN A 161 -26.62 22.16 -3.70
N ILE A 162 -27.93 22.14 -3.46
CA ILE A 162 -28.63 20.91 -3.11
C ILE A 162 -28.67 20.05 -4.37
N THR A 163 -28.21 18.80 -4.25
CA THR A 163 -28.31 17.86 -5.38
C THR A 163 -29.78 17.63 -5.77
N GLU A 164 -30.06 17.72 -7.06
CA GLU A 164 -31.36 17.35 -7.63
C GLU A 164 -31.48 15.85 -7.90
N ASN A 165 -30.34 15.14 -7.87
CA ASN A 165 -30.28 13.70 -8.09
C ASN A 165 -30.93 12.94 -6.94
N TRP A 166 -31.32 11.69 -7.24
CA TRP A 166 -31.92 10.80 -6.26
C TRP A 166 -30.98 10.61 -5.06
N VAL A 167 -31.52 10.75 -3.85
CA VAL A 167 -30.80 10.46 -2.60
C VAL A 167 -31.53 9.42 -1.77
N ILE A 168 -30.79 8.63 -1.01
CA ILE A 168 -31.41 7.69 -0.08
C ILE A 168 -32.11 8.45 1.06
N SER A 169 -33.35 8.05 1.40
CA SER A 169 -34.14 8.69 2.44
C SER A 169 -34.86 7.63 3.28
N LYS A 170 -35.10 7.92 4.56
CA LYS A 170 -35.84 7.02 5.47
C LYS A 170 -37.35 7.10 5.28
N ASN A 171 -37.86 8.24 4.84
CA ASN A 171 -39.28 8.50 4.64
C ASN A 171 -39.74 8.26 3.20
N GLY A 172 -38.84 7.77 2.32
CA GLY A 172 -39.13 7.56 0.89
C GLY A 172 -39.13 8.83 0.05
N ASN A 173 -38.95 10.02 0.64
CA ASN A 173 -38.76 11.25 -0.11
C ASN A 173 -37.31 11.34 -0.59
N ASN A 174 -37.01 10.65 -1.70
CA ASN A 174 -35.67 10.46 -2.25
C ASN A 174 -35.08 11.71 -2.94
N ARG A 175 -35.29 12.89 -2.34
CA ARG A 175 -34.77 14.16 -2.79
C ARG A 175 -34.08 14.86 -1.64
N ALA A 176 -32.97 15.53 -1.94
CA ALA A 176 -32.34 16.39 -0.97
C ALA A 176 -33.12 17.70 -0.83
N THR A 177 -33.03 18.30 0.35
CA THR A 177 -33.61 19.60 0.69
C THR A 177 -32.62 20.37 1.54
N GLU A 178 -32.91 21.62 1.88
CA GLU A 178 -32.04 22.41 2.78
C GLU A 178 -31.83 21.72 4.14
N THR A 179 -32.79 20.93 4.63
CA THR A 179 -32.62 20.17 5.88
C THR A 179 -31.53 19.09 5.80
N SER A 180 -31.11 18.71 4.58
CA SER A 180 -30.00 17.78 4.39
C SER A 180 -28.63 18.46 4.59
N ARG A 181 -28.54 19.79 4.51
CA ARG A 181 -27.29 20.55 4.57
C ARG A 181 -26.54 20.29 5.87
N GLY A 182 -25.27 19.94 5.78
CA GLY A 182 -24.40 19.64 6.91
C GLY A 182 -24.81 18.43 7.77
N SER A 183 -25.86 17.68 7.41
CA SER A 183 -26.39 16.54 8.17
C SER A 183 -25.39 15.39 8.36
N GLN A 184 -24.35 15.33 7.53
CA GLN A 184 -23.25 14.37 7.59
C GLN A 184 -21.88 15.02 7.77
N SER A 185 -21.81 16.32 8.10
CA SER A 185 -20.55 17.07 8.22
C SER A 185 -19.48 16.43 9.09
N ARG A 186 -19.87 15.68 10.13
CA ARG A 186 -18.93 14.92 10.97
C ARG A 186 -18.12 13.85 10.22
N ARG A 187 -18.61 13.38 9.06
CA ARG A 187 -17.96 12.38 8.18
C ARG A 187 -17.00 13.01 7.19
N PHE A 188 -16.95 14.34 7.09
CA PHE A 188 -16.08 15.10 6.19
C PHE A 188 -15.47 16.30 6.92
N PRO A 189 -14.47 16.08 7.79
CA PRO A 189 -14.00 17.07 8.75
C PRO A 189 -13.02 18.06 8.12
N VAL A 190 -13.54 18.92 7.24
CA VAL A 190 -12.79 19.89 6.40
C VAL A 190 -11.77 20.67 7.22
N SER A 191 -12.18 21.33 8.31
CA SER A 191 -11.27 22.18 9.10
C SER A 191 -10.08 21.40 9.68
N SER A 192 -10.30 20.20 10.22
CA SER A 192 -9.22 19.40 10.83
C SER A 192 -8.18 18.94 9.80
N MET A 193 -8.63 18.51 8.63
CA MET A 193 -7.74 17.99 7.59
C MET A 193 -7.01 19.12 6.85
N LEU A 194 -7.67 20.26 6.62
CA LEU A 194 -7.01 21.48 6.13
C LEU A 194 -5.92 21.95 7.09
N THR A 195 -6.19 21.97 8.41
CA THR A 195 -5.20 22.29 9.47
C THR A 195 -4.01 21.34 9.42
N ARG A 196 -4.27 20.05 9.19
CA ARG A 196 -3.21 19.06 9.02
C ARG A 196 -2.47 19.22 7.70
N GLY A 197 -2.94 20.03 6.75
CA GLY A 197 -2.31 20.29 5.45
C GLY A 197 -2.73 19.32 4.34
N TYR A 198 -3.93 18.75 4.44
CA TYR A 198 -4.53 17.91 3.42
C TYR A 198 -5.70 18.62 2.74
N GLY A 199 -5.86 18.41 1.44
CA GLY A 199 -7.09 18.73 0.74
C GLY A 199 -8.14 17.64 0.92
N LEU A 200 -9.41 18.00 0.73
CA LEU A 200 -10.53 17.05 0.74
C LEU A 200 -11.40 17.28 -0.49
N ALA A 201 -11.61 16.21 -1.26
CA ALA A 201 -12.49 16.17 -2.41
C ALA A 201 -13.67 15.23 -2.15
N THR A 202 -14.86 15.63 -2.57
CA THR A 202 -16.03 14.75 -2.57
C THR A 202 -16.97 15.00 -3.73
N ALA A 203 -17.72 13.97 -4.09
CA ALA A 203 -18.81 14.00 -5.05
C ALA A 203 -19.91 13.03 -4.60
N HIS A 204 -21.13 13.23 -5.09
CA HIS A 204 -22.27 12.41 -4.72
C HIS A 204 -22.25 11.08 -5.48
N CYS A 205 -22.41 9.96 -4.77
CA CYS A 205 -22.41 8.64 -5.41
C CYS A 205 -23.58 8.45 -6.39
N GLY A 206 -24.72 9.10 -6.14
CA GLY A 206 -25.90 9.04 -6.99
C GLY A 206 -25.71 9.63 -8.39
N ASP A 207 -24.70 10.49 -8.58
CA ASP A 207 -24.36 11.06 -9.89
C ASP A 207 -23.80 10.00 -10.85
N PHE A 208 -23.21 8.93 -10.30
CA PHE A 208 -22.67 7.82 -11.08
C PHE A 208 -23.68 6.66 -11.16
N PHE A 209 -24.29 6.33 -10.03
CA PHE A 209 -25.31 5.29 -9.94
C PHE A 209 -26.24 5.59 -8.75
N PRO A 210 -27.53 5.89 -8.98
CA PRO A 210 -28.53 6.04 -7.92
C PRO A 210 -28.71 4.75 -7.12
N ASP A 211 -28.57 4.83 -5.79
CA ASP A 211 -28.47 3.63 -4.93
C ASP A 211 -29.83 2.96 -4.63
N HIS A 212 -30.49 2.47 -5.68
CA HIS A 212 -31.71 1.69 -5.61
C HIS A 212 -31.79 0.65 -6.74
N LYS A 213 -32.67 -0.34 -6.59
CA LYS A 213 -32.79 -1.49 -7.51
C LYS A 213 -33.02 -1.12 -8.99
N LYS A 214 -33.60 0.05 -9.25
CA LYS A 214 -33.88 0.58 -10.60
C LYS A 214 -32.86 1.61 -11.08
N GLY A 215 -31.80 1.87 -10.30
CA GLY A 215 -30.85 2.94 -10.55
C GLY A 215 -30.01 2.75 -11.81
N ARG A 216 -29.88 1.50 -12.30
CA ARG A 216 -29.08 1.17 -13.48
C ARG A 216 -29.48 1.98 -14.72
N ALA A 217 -30.79 2.13 -14.96
CA ALA A 217 -31.29 2.86 -16.11
C ALA A 217 -30.90 4.35 -16.12
N ALA A 218 -30.76 4.94 -14.93
CA ALA A 218 -30.35 6.33 -14.73
C ALA A 218 -28.86 6.50 -14.39
N SER A 219 -28.07 5.42 -14.48
CA SER A 219 -26.65 5.43 -14.15
C SER A 219 -25.79 5.76 -15.38
N ILE A 220 -24.51 6.06 -15.12
CA ILE A 220 -23.48 6.26 -16.16
C ILE A 220 -23.25 5.04 -17.06
N LEU A 221 -23.75 3.86 -16.67
CA LEU A 221 -23.51 2.64 -17.43
C LEU A 221 -24.06 2.74 -18.86
N GLY A 222 -25.24 3.34 -19.04
CA GLY A 222 -25.83 3.53 -20.36
C GLY A 222 -24.98 4.39 -21.28
N SER A 223 -24.43 5.51 -20.78
CA SER A 223 -23.55 6.39 -21.57
C SER A 223 -22.21 5.75 -21.93
N LEU A 224 -21.80 4.71 -21.19
CA LEU A 224 -20.61 3.92 -21.46
C LEU A 224 -20.88 2.70 -22.35
N GLY A 225 -22.06 2.63 -22.99
CA GLY A 225 -22.45 1.53 -23.87
C GLY A 225 -22.73 0.21 -23.14
N ARG A 226 -22.94 0.25 -21.82
CA ARG A 226 -23.30 -0.93 -21.03
C ARG A 226 -24.81 -1.15 -21.06
N PRO A 227 -25.28 -2.41 -21.07
CA PRO A 227 -26.71 -2.73 -21.15
C PRO A 227 -27.45 -2.22 -19.91
N THR A 228 -28.54 -1.48 -20.10
CA THR A 228 -29.39 -0.92 -19.03
C THR A 228 -30.79 -1.53 -18.96
N GLY A 229 -31.12 -2.43 -19.90
CA GLY A 229 -32.39 -3.16 -19.96
C GLY A 229 -32.44 -4.38 -19.03
N GLU A 230 -33.41 -5.27 -19.27
CA GLU A 230 -33.70 -6.43 -18.41
C GLU A 230 -32.68 -7.57 -18.54
N ASN A 231 -32.08 -7.75 -19.73
CA ASN A 231 -31.12 -8.81 -20.01
C ASN A 231 -29.69 -8.32 -19.76
N ILE A 232 -29.25 -8.36 -18.51
CA ILE A 232 -27.91 -7.94 -18.08
C ILE A 232 -27.00 -9.18 -18.03
N PRO A 233 -25.90 -9.24 -18.80
CA PRO A 233 -24.90 -10.30 -18.66
C PRO A 233 -24.37 -10.45 -17.23
N ASP A 234 -24.08 -11.68 -16.82
CA ASP A 234 -23.78 -11.98 -15.42
C ASP A 234 -22.48 -11.34 -14.88
N ASP A 235 -21.60 -10.88 -15.76
CA ASP A 235 -20.33 -10.20 -15.44
C ASP A 235 -20.40 -8.68 -15.61
N GLU A 236 -21.59 -8.10 -15.82
CA GLU A 236 -21.75 -6.65 -15.92
C GLU A 236 -21.57 -5.96 -14.57
N PRO A 237 -20.85 -4.83 -14.51
CA PRO A 237 -20.67 -4.10 -13.27
C PRO A 237 -21.99 -3.51 -12.75
N GLY A 238 -22.12 -3.51 -11.42
CA GLY A 238 -23.18 -2.83 -10.70
C GLY A 238 -22.77 -1.44 -10.21
N ALA A 239 -23.48 -0.96 -9.18
CA ALA A 239 -23.25 0.35 -8.56
C ALA A 239 -21.84 0.49 -7.99
N ILE A 240 -21.26 -0.56 -7.39
CA ILE A 240 -19.89 -0.51 -6.84
C ILE A 240 -18.86 -0.24 -7.95
N GLY A 241 -19.03 -0.89 -9.11
CA GLY A 241 -18.20 -0.65 -10.29
C GLY A 241 -18.34 0.77 -10.84
N ALA A 242 -19.56 1.28 -10.93
CA ALA A 242 -19.84 2.65 -11.39
C ALA A 242 -19.29 3.71 -10.43
N TRP A 243 -19.47 3.54 -9.11
CA TRP A 243 -18.91 4.43 -8.09
C TRP A 243 -17.38 4.41 -8.08
N ALA A 244 -16.77 3.23 -8.19
CA ALA A 244 -15.32 3.07 -8.28
C ALA A 244 -14.74 3.78 -9.51
N TRP A 245 -15.41 3.63 -10.66
CA TRP A 245 -15.05 4.32 -11.88
C TRP A 245 -15.18 5.85 -11.73
N GLY A 246 -16.24 6.32 -11.06
CA GLY A 246 -16.44 7.73 -10.77
C GLY A 246 -15.30 8.36 -9.96
N LEU A 247 -14.78 7.65 -8.96
CA LEU A 247 -13.60 8.08 -8.21
C LEU A 247 -12.39 8.29 -9.14
N SER A 248 -12.15 7.40 -10.10
CA SER A 248 -11.07 7.56 -11.09
C SER A 248 -11.29 8.74 -12.04
N ARG A 249 -12.54 9.09 -12.36
CA ARG A 249 -12.86 10.28 -13.18
C ARG A 249 -12.60 11.58 -12.42
N ILE A 250 -12.91 11.61 -11.14
CA ILE A 250 -12.57 12.74 -10.29
C ILE A 250 -11.05 12.85 -10.15
N LEU A 251 -10.34 11.72 -10.03
CA LEU A 251 -8.88 11.70 -10.07
C LEU A 251 -8.32 12.31 -11.35
N ASP A 252 -8.90 12.00 -12.53
CA ASP A 252 -8.48 12.58 -13.81
C ASP A 252 -8.47 14.13 -13.74
N TRP A 253 -9.52 14.74 -13.19
CA TRP A 253 -9.58 16.20 -12.97
C TRP A 253 -8.60 16.68 -11.91
N LEU A 254 -8.50 16.01 -10.75
CA LEU A 254 -7.58 16.41 -9.68
C LEU A 254 -6.13 16.49 -10.16
N LEU A 255 -5.71 15.58 -11.06
CA LEU A 255 -4.37 15.55 -11.63
C LEU A 255 -4.08 16.74 -12.56
N THR A 256 -5.11 17.45 -13.04
CA THR A 256 -4.95 18.68 -13.84
C THR A 256 -4.69 19.91 -12.99
N LEU A 257 -5.02 19.88 -11.70
CA LEU A 257 -4.94 21.04 -10.82
C LEU A 257 -3.49 21.28 -10.38
N PRO A 258 -2.90 22.47 -10.63
CA PRO A 258 -1.50 22.74 -10.31
C PRO A 258 -1.22 22.76 -8.80
N GLU A 259 -2.23 23.02 -7.97
CA GLU A 259 -2.12 23.05 -6.50
C GLU A 259 -2.15 21.66 -5.87
N VAL A 260 -2.62 20.65 -6.60
CA VAL A 260 -2.78 19.27 -6.11
C VAL A 260 -1.50 18.48 -6.35
N ASP A 261 -1.12 17.66 -5.38
CA ASP A 261 0.00 16.73 -5.55
C ASP A 261 -0.46 15.46 -6.28
N PRO A 262 -0.01 15.24 -7.54
CA PRO A 262 -0.50 14.13 -8.33
C PRO A 262 -0.05 12.76 -7.80
N ASN A 263 0.98 12.72 -6.94
CA ASN A 263 1.52 11.47 -6.38
C ASN A 263 0.96 11.16 -4.99
N ARG A 264 0.06 12.00 -4.43
CA ARG A 264 -0.45 11.87 -3.07
C ARG A 264 -1.96 12.09 -2.98
N ILE A 265 -2.70 11.43 -3.88
CA ILE A 265 -4.17 11.32 -3.81
C ILE A 265 -4.55 10.04 -3.09
N ILE A 266 -5.27 10.17 -1.98
CA ILE A 266 -5.74 9.07 -1.14
C ILE A 266 -7.23 8.83 -1.43
N VAL A 267 -7.59 7.63 -1.87
CA VAL A 267 -9.00 7.25 -2.03
C VAL A 267 -9.53 6.67 -0.72
N LEU A 268 -10.67 7.18 -0.26
CA LEU A 268 -11.31 6.78 0.98
C LEU A 268 -12.79 6.50 0.73
N GLY A 269 -13.33 5.49 1.41
CA GLY A 269 -14.77 5.25 1.42
C GLY A 269 -15.26 4.65 2.73
N HIS A 270 -16.52 4.92 3.05
CA HIS A 270 -17.20 4.34 4.21
C HIS A 270 -18.32 3.39 3.76
N SER A 271 -18.49 2.25 4.43
CA SER A 271 -19.60 1.31 4.18
C SER A 271 -19.57 0.81 2.73
N ARG A 272 -20.71 0.83 2.03
CA ARG A 272 -20.80 0.52 0.59
C ARG A 272 -19.84 1.34 -0.29
N LEU A 273 -19.54 2.58 0.10
CA LEU A 273 -18.57 3.42 -0.62
C LEU A 273 -17.11 3.04 -0.28
N GLY A 274 -16.89 2.36 0.86
CA GLY A 274 -15.62 1.69 1.17
C GLY A 274 -15.35 0.51 0.23
N LYS A 275 -16.39 -0.25 -0.14
CA LYS A 275 -16.32 -1.28 -1.19
C LYS A 275 -15.88 -0.66 -2.53
N ALA A 276 -16.51 0.46 -2.90
CA ALA A 276 -16.16 1.21 -4.11
C ALA A 276 -14.75 1.78 -4.06
N ALA A 277 -14.29 2.30 -2.92
CA ALA A 277 -12.93 2.81 -2.75
C ALA A 277 -11.88 1.70 -2.88
N LEU A 278 -12.12 0.51 -2.32
CA LEU A 278 -11.27 -0.66 -2.52
C LEU A 278 -11.21 -1.07 -3.99
N TRP A 279 -12.36 -1.13 -4.67
CA TRP A 279 -12.39 -1.49 -6.08
C TRP A 279 -11.76 -0.43 -7.00
N ALA A 280 -11.94 0.86 -6.69
CA ALA A 280 -11.24 1.96 -7.36
C ALA A 280 -9.72 1.84 -7.18
N GLY A 281 -9.29 1.60 -5.94
CA GLY A 281 -7.89 1.36 -5.60
C GLY A 281 -7.31 0.18 -6.37
N ALA A 282 -8.04 -0.94 -6.48
CA ALA A 282 -7.62 -2.10 -7.26
C ALA A 282 -7.47 -1.76 -8.76
N CYS A 283 -8.48 -1.11 -9.35
CA CYS A 283 -8.55 -0.77 -10.77
C CYS A 283 -7.55 0.30 -11.19
N ASP A 284 -7.26 1.27 -10.32
CA ASP A 284 -6.50 2.47 -10.67
C ASP A 284 -5.29 2.64 -9.75
N GLN A 285 -4.12 2.31 -10.30
CA GLN A 285 -2.85 2.36 -9.58
C GLN A 285 -2.34 3.80 -9.35
N ARG A 286 -3.00 4.83 -9.90
CA ARG A 286 -2.64 6.24 -9.68
C ARG A 286 -3.03 6.75 -8.29
N PHE A 287 -4.01 6.12 -7.63
CA PHE A 287 -4.27 6.42 -6.22
C PHE A 287 -3.05 6.03 -5.38
N ALA A 288 -2.52 6.96 -4.61
CA ALA A 288 -1.30 6.77 -3.84
C ALA A 288 -1.53 5.88 -2.61
N MET A 289 -2.75 5.87 -2.05
CA MET A 289 -3.16 5.09 -0.89
C MET A 289 -4.66 4.82 -0.94
N VAL A 290 -5.08 3.67 -0.39
CA VAL A 290 -6.49 3.23 -0.38
C VAL A 290 -6.97 3.05 1.06
N ILE A 291 -8.15 3.56 1.38
CA ILE A 291 -8.77 3.46 2.71
C ILE A 291 -10.18 2.88 2.62
N SER A 292 -10.41 1.87 3.45
CA SER A 292 -11.70 1.24 3.65
C SER A 292 -12.17 1.40 5.10
N ASN A 293 -13.29 2.08 5.33
CA ASN A 293 -13.87 2.28 6.66
C ASN A 293 -15.22 1.57 6.82
N ASP A 294 -15.28 0.55 7.68
CA ASP A 294 -16.47 -0.26 7.96
C ASP A 294 -17.10 -0.85 6.68
N SER A 295 -16.29 -1.41 5.78
CA SER A 295 -16.76 -1.80 4.45
C SER A 295 -17.52 -3.12 4.42
N GLY A 296 -17.23 -4.05 5.33
CA GLY A 296 -17.96 -5.30 5.50
C GLY A 296 -18.02 -6.21 4.28
N CYS A 297 -19.14 -6.92 4.13
CA CYS A 297 -19.38 -7.93 3.09
C CYS A 297 -19.22 -7.37 1.67
N GLY A 298 -18.47 -8.08 0.81
CA GLY A 298 -18.10 -7.59 -0.53
C GLY A 298 -17.20 -6.34 -0.53
N GLY A 299 -16.64 -5.98 0.63
CA GLY A 299 -15.62 -4.96 0.84
C GLY A 299 -14.35 -5.60 1.39
N ALA A 300 -14.03 -5.35 2.67
CA ALA A 300 -12.86 -5.95 3.32
C ALA A 300 -13.18 -7.27 4.05
N ALA A 301 -14.43 -7.59 4.40
CA ALA A 301 -14.72 -8.77 5.21
C ALA A 301 -14.72 -10.06 4.38
N LEU A 302 -14.04 -11.11 4.86
CA LEU A 302 -14.02 -12.43 4.22
C LEU A 302 -15.44 -13.00 4.07
N SER A 303 -15.87 -13.27 2.84
CA SER A 303 -17.18 -13.84 2.54
C SER A 303 -17.35 -15.24 3.14
N ARG A 304 -16.26 -16.03 3.19
CA ARG A 304 -16.27 -17.39 3.75
C ARG A 304 -16.53 -17.48 5.25
N ARG A 305 -16.34 -16.38 6.00
CA ARG A 305 -16.50 -16.34 7.47
C ARG A 305 -17.93 -16.47 7.96
N ASN A 306 -18.92 -16.34 7.07
CA ASN A 306 -20.33 -16.52 7.40
C ASN A 306 -20.73 -15.82 8.72
N TYR A 307 -20.32 -14.56 8.92
CA TYR A 307 -20.60 -13.76 10.10
C TYR A 307 -21.10 -12.39 9.66
N GLY A 308 -22.17 -11.88 10.29
CA GLY A 308 -22.81 -10.64 9.84
C GLY A 308 -23.46 -10.80 8.45
N GLU A 309 -23.35 -9.77 7.61
CA GLU A 309 -23.95 -9.75 6.28
C GLU A 309 -23.36 -10.85 5.35
N SER A 310 -24.22 -11.72 4.80
CA SER A 310 -23.82 -12.78 3.84
C SER A 310 -23.99 -12.34 2.39
N ILE A 311 -23.43 -13.13 1.44
CA ILE A 311 -23.65 -12.92 0.00
C ILE A 311 -25.14 -13.00 -0.34
N GLU A 312 -25.86 -13.95 0.28
CA GLU A 312 -27.31 -14.08 0.09
C GLU A 312 -28.04 -12.79 0.48
N VAL A 313 -27.77 -12.27 1.69
CA VAL A 313 -28.45 -11.07 2.20
C VAL A 313 -28.13 -9.85 1.35
N ILE A 314 -26.85 -9.61 1.05
CA ILE A 314 -26.42 -8.40 0.34
C ILE A 314 -26.93 -8.37 -1.10
N THR A 315 -26.94 -9.52 -1.80
CA THR A 315 -27.40 -9.60 -3.19
C THR A 315 -28.92 -9.59 -3.31
N LYS A 316 -29.66 -10.14 -2.34
CA LYS A 316 -31.14 -10.00 -2.30
C LYS A 316 -31.59 -8.59 -1.96
N ARG A 317 -30.92 -7.93 -1.02
CA ARG A 317 -31.27 -6.57 -0.57
C ARG A 317 -30.84 -5.52 -1.58
N PHE A 318 -29.64 -5.66 -2.14
CA PHE A 318 -29.00 -4.74 -3.07
C PHE A 318 -28.54 -5.45 -4.36
N PRO A 319 -29.47 -5.99 -5.16
CA PRO A 319 -29.15 -6.74 -6.39
C PRO A 319 -28.41 -5.89 -7.43
N HIS A 320 -28.42 -4.56 -7.28
CA HIS A 320 -27.76 -3.62 -8.18
C HIS A 320 -26.31 -3.29 -7.81
N TRP A 321 -25.78 -3.77 -6.67
CA TRP A 321 -24.43 -3.38 -6.21
C TRP A 321 -23.28 -4.08 -6.94
N PHE A 322 -23.43 -5.38 -7.18
CA PHE A 322 -22.40 -6.29 -7.69
C PHE A 322 -22.75 -6.77 -9.10
N CYS A 323 -21.89 -7.57 -9.72
CA CYS A 323 -22.29 -8.27 -10.93
C CYS A 323 -23.35 -9.34 -10.61
N PRO A 324 -24.28 -9.66 -11.53
CA PRO A 324 -25.33 -10.66 -11.26
C PRO A 324 -24.77 -12.03 -10.84
N ARG A 325 -23.58 -12.41 -11.32
CA ARG A 325 -22.96 -13.70 -10.98
C ARG A 325 -22.74 -13.88 -9.48
N LEU A 326 -22.48 -12.82 -8.71
CA LEU A 326 -22.25 -12.96 -7.27
C LEU A 326 -23.44 -13.61 -6.55
N ALA A 327 -24.67 -13.35 -7.00
CA ALA A 327 -25.88 -13.89 -6.39
C ALA A 327 -25.98 -15.42 -6.51
N THR A 328 -25.28 -16.05 -7.46
CA THR A 328 -25.24 -17.52 -7.58
C THR A 328 -24.44 -18.18 -6.47
N PHE A 329 -23.67 -17.41 -5.69
CA PHE A 329 -22.92 -17.88 -4.52
C PHE A 329 -23.62 -17.60 -3.19
N ALA A 330 -24.90 -17.20 -3.22
CA ALA A 330 -25.73 -17.12 -2.01
C ALA A 330 -25.70 -18.47 -1.26
N ASP A 331 -25.25 -18.45 -0.01
CA ASP A 331 -25.03 -19.62 0.86
C ASP A 331 -23.96 -20.63 0.38
N LEU A 332 -23.30 -20.33 -0.73
CA LEU A 332 -22.23 -21.11 -1.36
C LEU A 332 -20.90 -20.35 -1.35
N GLU A 333 -20.64 -19.51 -0.34
CA GLU A 333 -19.45 -18.63 -0.32
C GLU A 333 -18.11 -19.41 -0.32
N ARG A 334 -18.14 -20.70 0.05
CA ARG A 334 -16.96 -21.57 -0.05
C ARG A 334 -16.57 -21.89 -1.50
N GLU A 335 -17.55 -21.89 -2.40
CA GLU A 335 -17.39 -22.18 -3.83
C GLU A 335 -16.95 -20.95 -4.64
N LEU A 336 -17.00 -19.75 -4.06
CA LEU A 336 -16.55 -18.52 -4.71
C LEU A 336 -15.05 -18.61 -5.04
N PRO A 337 -14.60 -18.49 -6.30
CA PRO A 337 -13.19 -18.75 -6.66
C PRO A 337 -12.15 -17.80 -6.03
N CYS A 338 -12.59 -16.67 -5.48
CA CYS A 338 -11.77 -15.70 -4.76
C CYS A 338 -12.41 -15.35 -3.41
N ASP A 339 -11.74 -14.51 -2.61
CA ASP A 339 -12.33 -13.87 -1.44
C ASP A 339 -11.77 -12.46 -1.29
N GLN A 340 -12.22 -11.72 -0.28
CA GLN A 340 -11.89 -10.30 -0.15
C GLN A 340 -10.40 -10.01 0.13
N HIS A 341 -9.60 -10.97 0.64
CA HIS A 341 -8.15 -10.81 0.70
C HIS A 341 -7.51 -10.65 -0.69
N SER A 342 -8.10 -11.24 -1.73
CA SER A 342 -7.71 -11.01 -3.13
C SER A 342 -7.95 -9.56 -3.56
N LEU A 343 -9.09 -8.96 -3.18
CA LEU A 343 -9.35 -7.54 -3.45
C LEU A 343 -8.32 -6.65 -2.77
N LEU A 344 -8.08 -6.87 -1.47
CA LEU A 344 -7.13 -6.07 -0.70
C LEU A 344 -5.72 -6.14 -1.30
N ALA A 345 -5.30 -7.34 -1.73
CA ALA A 345 -4.00 -7.56 -2.35
C ALA A 345 -3.79 -6.78 -3.67
N MET A 346 -4.85 -6.43 -4.41
CA MET A 346 -4.73 -5.64 -5.65
C MET A 346 -4.18 -4.22 -5.42
N VAL A 347 -4.12 -3.78 -4.16
CA VAL A 347 -3.54 -2.50 -3.75
C VAL A 347 -2.01 -2.59 -3.63
N ALA A 348 -1.43 -3.77 -3.41
CA ALA A 348 0.02 -3.95 -3.30
C ALA A 348 0.73 -3.40 -4.55
N PRO A 349 1.88 -2.72 -4.40
CA PRO A 349 2.62 -2.46 -3.15
C PRO A 349 2.18 -1.20 -2.38
N ARG A 350 1.15 -0.49 -2.83
CA ARG A 350 0.75 0.80 -2.25
C ARG A 350 0.20 0.64 -0.82
N PRO A 351 0.20 1.69 0.00
CA PRO A 351 -0.38 1.63 1.33
C PRO A 351 -1.91 1.42 1.29
N LEU A 352 -2.39 0.48 2.11
CA LEU A 352 -3.80 0.16 2.33
C LEU A 352 -4.15 0.40 3.80
N TYR A 353 -5.32 0.96 4.09
CA TYR A 353 -5.82 1.06 5.46
C TYR A 353 -7.23 0.51 5.57
N ILE A 354 -7.47 -0.34 6.57
CA ILE A 354 -8.78 -0.90 6.89
C ILE A 354 -9.17 -0.47 8.32
N ALA A 355 -10.38 0.02 8.49
CA ALA A 355 -10.91 0.39 9.79
C ALA A 355 -12.26 -0.29 10.03
N SER A 356 -12.49 -0.69 11.28
CA SER A 356 -13.76 -1.27 11.72
C SER A 356 -14.28 -0.56 12.98
N ALA A 357 -15.57 -0.68 13.24
CA ALA A 357 -16.20 -0.27 14.50
C ALA A 357 -16.65 -1.47 15.34
N GLN A 358 -16.36 -1.44 16.64
CA GLN A 358 -16.63 -2.55 17.57
C GLN A 358 -18.06 -3.07 17.52
N ASN A 359 -19.05 -2.17 17.54
CA ASN A 359 -20.46 -2.57 17.57
C ASN A 359 -21.04 -2.80 16.17
N ASP A 360 -20.22 -2.70 15.12
CA ASP A 360 -20.63 -2.98 13.75
C ASP A 360 -20.48 -4.46 13.41
N ARG A 361 -21.19 -5.32 14.14
CA ARG A 361 -21.16 -6.77 13.93
C ARG A 361 -21.66 -7.17 12.54
N TRP A 362 -22.43 -6.32 11.86
CA TRP A 362 -22.92 -6.56 10.50
C TRP A 362 -21.78 -6.59 9.47
N ALA A 363 -20.74 -5.77 9.68
CA ALA A 363 -19.58 -5.72 8.80
C ALA A 363 -18.48 -6.75 9.12
N ASP A 364 -18.66 -7.58 10.16
CA ASP A 364 -17.64 -8.54 10.62
C ASP A 364 -16.23 -7.92 10.79
N PRO A 365 -16.00 -7.10 11.84
CA PRO A 365 -14.70 -6.47 12.09
C PRO A 365 -13.53 -7.45 12.11
N LYS A 366 -13.77 -8.66 12.64
CA LYS A 366 -12.76 -9.73 12.67
C LYS A 366 -12.49 -10.27 11.27
N GLY A 367 -13.52 -10.39 10.42
CA GLY A 367 -13.35 -10.76 9.02
C GLY A 367 -12.60 -9.72 8.20
N GLU A 368 -12.83 -8.42 8.44
CA GLU A 368 -12.04 -7.35 7.82
C GLU A 368 -10.56 -7.42 8.23
N PHE A 369 -10.29 -7.65 9.53
CA PHE A 369 -8.94 -7.87 10.03
C PHE A 369 -8.27 -9.11 9.42
N LEU A 370 -8.97 -10.25 9.38
CA LEU A 370 -8.42 -11.50 8.85
C LEU A 370 -8.18 -11.44 7.35
N ALA A 371 -8.98 -10.69 6.58
CA ALA A 371 -8.68 -10.43 5.18
C ALA A 371 -7.38 -9.62 5.02
N ALA A 372 -7.14 -8.63 5.87
CA ALA A 372 -5.90 -7.85 5.89
C ALA A 372 -4.68 -8.75 6.18
N VAL A 373 -4.80 -9.69 7.14
CA VAL A 373 -3.77 -10.70 7.42
C VAL A 373 -3.54 -11.59 6.19
N ALA A 374 -4.61 -12.06 5.55
CA ALA A 374 -4.51 -12.96 4.39
C ALA A 374 -4.02 -12.27 3.10
N ALA A 375 -4.08 -10.94 3.03
CA ALA A 375 -3.54 -10.15 1.92
C ALA A 375 -2.04 -9.82 2.06
N ASP A 376 -1.48 -9.95 3.27
CA ASP A 376 -0.06 -9.70 3.59
C ASP A 376 0.95 -10.37 2.62
N PRO A 377 0.73 -11.60 2.12
CA PRO A 377 1.64 -12.23 1.15
C PRO A 377 1.89 -11.42 -0.12
N ALA A 378 0.92 -10.64 -0.62
CA ALA A 378 1.16 -9.82 -1.81
C ALA A 378 2.21 -8.74 -1.57
N TRP A 379 2.24 -8.09 -0.40
CA TRP A 379 3.27 -7.10 -0.06
C TRP A 379 4.64 -7.74 0.14
N LYS A 380 4.69 -8.98 0.64
CA LYS A 380 5.96 -9.71 0.81
C LYS A 380 6.70 -9.94 -0.50
N LEU A 381 5.98 -10.11 -1.62
CA LEU A 381 6.59 -10.21 -2.95
C LEU A 381 7.37 -8.95 -3.36
N PHE A 382 6.98 -7.79 -2.82
CA PHE A 382 7.67 -6.51 -3.01
C PHE A 382 8.71 -6.22 -1.91
N ASN A 383 9.05 -7.21 -1.07
CA ASN A 383 9.89 -7.05 0.12
C ASN A 383 9.34 -6.01 1.12
N LEU A 384 8.01 -5.90 1.18
CA LEU A 384 7.30 -5.05 2.12
C LEU A 384 6.57 -5.93 3.14
N GLN A 385 6.42 -5.40 4.35
CA GLN A 385 5.55 -6.00 5.36
C GLN A 385 4.15 -5.40 5.19
N GLY A 386 3.13 -6.26 5.05
CA GLY A 386 1.74 -5.84 4.94
C GLY A 386 1.22 -5.37 6.30
N LEU A 387 0.43 -6.21 6.97
CA LEU A 387 -0.10 -5.92 8.31
C LEU A 387 0.92 -6.24 9.40
N GLY A 388 1.78 -7.24 9.18
CA GLY A 388 2.88 -7.55 10.07
C GLY A 388 2.53 -8.21 11.41
N THR A 389 1.26 -8.50 11.66
CA THR A 389 0.78 -9.26 12.82
C THR A 389 -0.44 -10.08 12.41
N GLN A 390 -0.67 -11.18 13.13
CA GLN A 390 -1.88 -12.01 13.02
C GLN A 390 -2.85 -11.79 14.19
N THR A 391 -2.48 -10.91 15.14
CA THR A 391 -3.30 -10.62 16.32
C THR A 391 -4.08 -9.33 16.11
N MET A 392 -5.40 -9.41 16.27
CA MET A 392 -6.28 -8.24 16.18
C MET A 392 -5.94 -7.25 17.31
N PRO A 393 -5.86 -5.94 17.03
CA PRO A 393 -5.44 -4.97 18.03
C PRO A 393 -6.55 -4.76 19.07
N LEU A 394 -6.15 -4.18 20.21
CA LEU A 394 -7.11 -3.60 21.15
C LEU A 394 -7.85 -2.42 20.50
N GLU A 395 -9.03 -2.14 21.03
CA GLU A 395 -9.84 -1.01 20.60
C GLU A 395 -9.08 0.32 20.64
N ASN A 396 -9.36 1.17 19.65
CA ASN A 396 -8.75 2.46 19.41
C ASN A 396 -7.21 2.42 19.21
N THR A 397 -6.63 1.24 19.00
CA THR A 397 -5.21 1.07 18.70
C THR A 397 -5.02 0.80 17.21
N SER A 398 -4.19 1.61 16.57
CA SER A 398 -3.78 1.38 15.18
C SER A 398 -2.52 0.55 15.12
N ILE A 399 -2.50 -0.42 14.21
CA ILE A 399 -1.37 -1.30 13.93
C ILE A 399 -1.06 -1.29 12.43
N GLY A 400 0.06 -1.92 12.07
CA GLY A 400 0.34 -2.28 10.69
C GLY A 400 1.42 -1.45 10.02
N GLU A 401 1.96 -2.03 8.94
CA GLU A 401 3.02 -1.46 8.12
C GLU A 401 2.47 -0.92 6.81
N MET A 402 2.52 -1.66 5.71
CA MET A 402 1.90 -1.22 4.45
C MET A 402 0.39 -1.45 4.42
N ILE A 403 -0.11 -2.37 5.25
CA ILE A 403 -1.53 -2.52 5.54
C ILE A 403 -1.74 -2.00 6.98
N GLY A 404 -2.45 -0.89 7.13
CA GLY A 404 -2.88 -0.37 8.43
C GLY A 404 -4.23 -0.98 8.85
N TYR A 405 -4.39 -1.24 10.14
CA TYR A 405 -5.68 -1.63 10.71
C TYR A 405 -5.96 -0.94 12.04
N HIS A 406 -7.20 -0.55 12.29
CA HIS A 406 -7.70 -0.30 13.64
C HIS A 406 -9.15 -0.73 13.79
N ILE A 407 -9.55 -1.00 15.03
CA ILE A 407 -10.95 -1.13 15.42
C ILE A 407 -11.27 -0.07 16.45
N ARG A 408 -12.27 0.79 16.22
CA ARG A 408 -12.67 1.83 17.18
C ARG A 408 -13.88 1.44 18.01
N LYS A 409 -14.02 2.05 19.19
CA LYS A 409 -15.27 1.97 19.95
C LYS A 409 -16.43 2.60 19.17
N GLY A 410 -17.64 2.10 19.42
CA GLY A 410 -18.88 2.67 18.87
C GLY A 410 -19.47 1.90 17.69
N LYS A 411 -20.39 2.56 16.97
CA LYS A 411 -21.23 1.97 15.90
C LYS A 411 -20.67 2.27 14.50
N HIS A 412 -21.29 1.69 13.47
CA HIS A 412 -21.01 1.91 12.04
C HIS A 412 -21.06 3.39 11.65
N ASP A 413 -19.89 4.00 11.45
CA ASP A 413 -19.77 5.44 11.13
C ASP A 413 -18.36 5.82 10.65
N LEU A 414 -18.20 7.05 10.17
CA LEU A 414 -16.89 7.65 9.89
C LEU A 414 -16.71 8.89 10.77
N LEU A 415 -15.84 8.78 11.77
CA LEU A 415 -15.66 9.80 12.80
C LEU A 415 -14.29 10.49 12.68
N GLN A 416 -14.15 11.62 13.40
CA GLN A 416 -12.87 12.34 13.49
C GLN A 416 -11.71 11.44 13.95
N PHE A 417 -11.98 10.49 14.86
CA PHE A 417 -10.99 9.51 15.29
C PHE A 417 -10.42 8.73 14.10
N ASP A 418 -11.29 8.20 13.25
CA ASP A 418 -10.91 7.39 12.08
C ASP A 418 -10.07 8.25 11.11
N TRP A 419 -10.54 9.47 10.80
CA TRP A 419 -9.81 10.45 9.98
C TRP A 419 -8.42 10.76 10.52
N ASN A 420 -8.27 10.92 11.84
CA ASN A 420 -6.97 11.17 12.44
C ASN A 420 -6.04 9.97 12.22
N ARG A 421 -6.51 8.74 12.40
CA ARG A 421 -5.72 7.52 12.17
C ARG A 421 -5.33 7.35 10.70
N PHE A 422 -6.23 7.69 9.78
CA PHE A 422 -5.95 7.69 8.35
C PHE A 422 -4.88 8.71 7.98
N ALA A 423 -4.97 9.92 8.51
CA ALA A 423 -3.96 10.94 8.27
C ALA A 423 -2.62 10.60 8.94
N ASP A 424 -2.61 10.01 10.14
CA ASP A 424 -1.37 9.52 10.79
C ASP A 424 -0.67 8.48 9.92
N PHE A 425 -1.42 7.60 9.27
CA PHE A 425 -0.85 6.60 8.37
C PHE A 425 -0.40 7.20 7.03
N ALA A 426 -1.19 8.12 6.46
CA ALA A 426 -0.82 8.83 5.25
C ALA A 426 0.45 9.67 5.44
N ASP A 427 0.61 10.35 6.59
CA ASP A 427 1.82 11.11 6.93
C ASP A 427 3.05 10.19 6.96
N ARG A 428 2.93 9.00 7.57
CA ARG A 428 4.01 8.00 7.63
C ARG A 428 4.35 7.39 6.27
N LYS A 429 3.34 7.05 5.47
CA LYS A 429 3.51 6.19 4.28
C LYS A 429 3.63 6.95 2.96
N LEU A 430 3.06 8.15 2.87
CA LEU A 430 3.15 9.00 1.68
C LEU A 430 4.21 10.11 1.82
N GLN A 431 5.06 10.01 2.85
CA GLN A 431 6.17 10.93 3.15
C GLN A 431 5.74 12.37 2.92
N LYS A 432 4.75 12.81 3.68
CA LYS A 432 4.40 14.21 3.63
C LYS A 432 5.62 15.00 4.09
N GLU A 433 6.16 15.85 3.21
CA GLU A 433 7.03 16.94 3.61
C GLU A 433 6.21 17.90 4.49
N THR A 434 5.95 17.47 5.72
CA THR A 434 5.39 18.28 6.79
C THR A 434 6.53 19.18 7.24
N PHE A 435 6.63 20.35 6.61
CA PHE A 435 7.15 21.50 7.33
C PHE A 435 6.10 21.92 8.35
N SER A 436 6.09 21.23 9.48
CA SER A 436 5.47 21.75 10.68
C SER A 436 6.42 22.78 11.28
N GLN A 437 5.90 23.98 11.51
CA GLN A 437 6.45 24.93 12.46
C GLN A 437 6.66 24.27 13.85
N PRO A 438 7.50 24.87 14.71
CA PRO A 438 8.41 24.17 15.60
C PRO A 438 7.70 23.23 16.56
N ASP A 439 8.19 21.99 16.63
CA ASP A 439 7.88 21.00 17.65
C ASP A 439 7.84 21.66 19.02
N LYS A 440 6.64 21.78 19.60
CA LYS A 440 6.47 22.10 21.02
C LYS A 440 6.12 20.90 21.89
N ASP A 441 5.92 19.70 21.34
CA ASP A 441 5.63 18.50 22.15
C ASP A 441 6.27 17.21 21.65
N MET A 442 7.39 17.29 20.92
CA MET A 442 8.38 16.20 20.93
C MET A 442 9.47 16.57 21.94
N PRO A 443 9.89 15.67 22.85
CA PRO A 443 11.05 15.91 23.68
C PRO A 443 12.21 16.34 22.78
N LEU A 444 12.71 17.54 23.07
CA LEU A 444 13.82 18.22 22.42
C LEU A 444 15.12 17.46 22.71
N ASP A 445 15.25 16.24 22.18
CA ASP A 445 16.53 15.54 22.11
C ASP A 445 16.51 14.45 21.04
N SER A 446 16.90 14.78 19.81
CA SER A 446 17.51 13.76 18.94
C SER A 446 18.92 14.20 18.61
N LYS A 447 19.85 13.75 19.45
CA LYS A 447 21.30 13.77 19.24
C LYS A 447 21.66 13.52 17.76
N ASN A 448 20.96 12.59 17.10
CA ASN A 448 21.15 12.24 15.68
C ASN A 448 20.87 13.39 14.69
N ARG A 449 19.88 14.27 14.91
CA ARG A 449 19.68 15.43 14.01
C ARG A 449 20.82 16.44 14.14
N ARG A 450 21.29 16.70 15.36
CA ARG A 450 22.45 17.59 15.58
C ARG A 450 23.70 16.99 14.93
N LEU A 451 23.94 15.70 15.15
CA LEU A 451 25.08 14.96 14.59
C LEU A 451 25.11 14.92 13.05
N LEU A 452 24.00 15.14 12.33
CA LEU A 452 24.00 15.14 10.86
C LEU A 452 24.06 16.54 10.24
N SER A 453 23.78 17.56 11.05
CA SER A 453 23.63 18.95 10.58
C SER A 453 24.96 19.62 10.24
N ASP A 454 26.06 19.16 10.84
CA ASP A 454 27.42 19.67 10.66
C ASP A 454 28.21 18.92 9.57
N PHE A 455 27.68 17.81 9.04
CA PHE A 455 28.35 17.02 8.00
C PHE A 455 28.24 17.63 6.59
N HIS A 456 29.28 18.35 6.19
CA HIS A 456 29.43 18.97 4.86
C HIS A 456 30.86 18.73 4.33
N PRO A 457 31.14 17.56 3.75
CA PRO A 457 32.46 17.21 3.25
C PRO A 457 32.82 18.03 2.01
N ASP A 458 34.11 18.34 1.86
CA ASP A 458 34.66 18.90 0.63
C ASP A 458 35.10 17.75 -0.29
N GLN A 459 34.56 17.73 -1.52
CA GLN A 459 34.81 16.70 -2.53
C GLN A 459 35.40 17.28 -3.82
N HIS A 460 35.95 18.50 -3.77
CA HIS A 460 36.40 19.23 -4.97
C HIS A 460 37.78 18.81 -5.48
N SER A 461 38.66 18.29 -4.62
CA SER A 461 40.02 17.89 -4.99
C SER A 461 40.29 16.45 -4.56
N LEU A 462 40.63 15.58 -5.52
CA LEU A 462 41.00 14.18 -5.24
C LEU A 462 42.48 13.93 -5.59
N PRO A 463 43.24 13.19 -4.76
CA PRO A 463 42.80 12.55 -3.53
C PRO A 463 42.64 13.53 -2.36
N MET A 464 41.65 13.29 -1.49
CA MET A 464 41.43 14.12 -0.29
C MET A 464 42.41 13.78 0.83
N ASN A 465 42.97 14.80 1.48
CA ASN A 465 43.80 14.58 2.67
C ASN A 465 42.94 14.09 3.84
N PRO A 466 43.28 12.96 4.49
CA PRO A 466 42.59 12.51 5.69
C PRO A 466 42.71 13.55 6.83
N PRO A 467 41.68 13.72 7.67
CA PRO A 467 41.80 14.43 8.94
C PRO A 467 42.92 13.87 9.83
N GLU A 468 43.52 14.70 10.68
CA GLU A 468 44.65 14.31 11.55
C GLU A 468 44.32 13.12 12.48
N ASP A 469 43.06 12.98 12.88
CA ASP A 469 42.54 11.92 13.75
C ASP A 469 41.88 10.75 13.00
N ALA A 470 41.99 10.71 11.67
CA ALA A 470 41.37 9.66 10.87
C ALA A 470 42.14 8.33 10.96
N ILE A 471 41.38 7.23 10.99
CA ILE A 471 41.92 5.89 10.85
C ILE A 471 41.98 5.58 9.35
N ILE A 472 43.20 5.48 8.82
CA ILE A 472 43.44 5.15 7.41
C ILE A 472 43.34 3.63 7.23
N PHE A 473 42.43 3.19 6.35
CA PHE A 473 42.29 1.80 5.92
C PHE A 473 43.06 1.51 4.63
N LEU A 474 43.14 2.48 3.72
CA LEU A 474 43.89 2.39 2.47
C LEU A 474 44.45 3.77 2.10
N GLY A 475 45.75 3.89 1.88
CA GLY A 475 46.43 5.14 1.52
C GLY A 475 47.78 4.88 0.86
N ILE A 476 48.33 5.87 0.15
CA ILE A 476 49.49 5.74 -0.75
C ILE A 476 50.71 5.08 -0.08
N ASP A 477 51.04 5.49 1.15
CA ASP A 477 52.21 4.99 1.89
C ASP A 477 51.83 4.13 3.12
N SER A 478 50.66 3.50 3.08
CA SER A 478 50.13 2.74 4.22
C SER A 478 49.80 1.30 3.84
N LYS A 479 50.12 0.35 4.72
CA LYS A 479 49.70 -1.03 4.55
C LYS A 479 48.16 -1.10 4.67
N PRO A 480 47.45 -1.71 3.69
CA PRO A 480 46.00 -1.84 3.76
C PRO A 480 45.54 -2.56 5.02
N LYS A 481 44.52 -2.02 5.70
CA LYS A 481 43.89 -2.59 6.89
C LYS A 481 42.69 -3.46 6.54
N PHE A 482 42.87 -4.36 5.59
CA PHE A 482 41.85 -5.29 5.12
C PHE A 482 42.38 -6.73 5.11
N THR A 483 41.48 -7.69 5.35
CA THR A 483 41.71 -9.14 5.19
C THR A 483 40.68 -9.72 4.23
N ALA A 484 40.96 -10.91 3.69
CA ALA A 484 39.96 -11.70 3.01
C ALA A 484 38.84 -12.14 3.99
N MET A 485 37.68 -12.57 3.48
CA MET A 485 36.55 -12.97 4.34
C MET A 485 36.84 -14.14 5.29
N ASN A 486 37.82 -14.99 4.99
CA ASN A 486 38.25 -16.07 5.87
C ASN A 486 39.24 -15.62 6.96
N GLY A 487 39.67 -14.36 6.94
CA GLY A 487 40.66 -13.79 7.86
C GLY A 487 42.11 -13.96 7.39
N GLU A 488 42.34 -14.57 6.24
CA GLU A 488 43.67 -14.65 5.62
C GLU A 488 44.12 -13.28 5.08
N PRO A 489 45.42 -13.11 4.78
CA PRO A 489 45.93 -11.90 4.15
C PRO A 489 45.15 -11.52 2.88
N LEU A 490 45.15 -10.21 2.59
CA LEU A 490 44.60 -9.63 1.36
C LEU A 490 45.06 -10.39 0.11
N ASP A 491 44.12 -10.71 -0.78
CA ASP A 491 44.34 -11.41 -2.04
C ASP A 491 43.96 -10.58 -3.28
N TRP A 492 43.47 -9.35 -3.10
CA TRP A 492 43.28 -8.36 -4.16
C TRP A 492 44.60 -7.66 -4.50
N ALA A 493 44.78 -7.28 -5.77
CA ALA A 493 46.00 -6.62 -6.23
C ALA A 493 46.12 -5.20 -5.65
N VAL A 494 47.32 -4.86 -5.16
CA VAL A 494 47.67 -3.54 -4.63
C VAL A 494 48.87 -2.99 -5.40
N GLU A 495 48.68 -1.87 -6.08
CA GLU A 495 49.72 -1.18 -6.84
C GLU A 495 49.60 0.32 -6.57
N ASP A 496 50.70 0.97 -6.15
CA ASP A 496 50.76 2.42 -5.86
C ASP A 496 49.64 2.94 -4.94
N GLY A 497 49.29 2.16 -3.91
CA GLY A 497 48.22 2.50 -2.96
C GLY A 497 46.79 2.35 -3.52
N VAL A 498 46.65 1.78 -4.72
CA VAL A 498 45.37 1.47 -5.35
C VAL A 498 45.09 -0.02 -5.23
N LEU A 499 43.94 -0.33 -4.65
CA LEU A 499 43.44 -1.68 -4.46
C LEU A 499 42.44 -2.01 -5.59
N THR A 500 42.64 -3.11 -6.31
CA THR A 500 41.75 -3.50 -7.42
C THR A 500 41.01 -4.79 -7.10
N ALA A 501 39.68 -4.76 -7.21
CA ALA A 501 38.83 -5.92 -6.98
C ALA A 501 39.24 -7.11 -7.87
N ALA A 502 39.58 -8.23 -7.23
CA ALA A 502 39.90 -9.45 -7.95
C ALA A 502 38.62 -10.05 -8.53
N GLN A 503 38.63 -10.36 -9.83
CA GLN A 503 37.50 -11.04 -10.47
C GLN A 503 37.40 -12.47 -9.93
N SER A 504 36.45 -12.73 -9.02
CA SER A 504 36.15 -14.10 -8.62
C SER A 504 34.97 -14.65 -9.42
N THR A 505 35.06 -15.93 -9.79
CA THR A 505 33.98 -16.64 -10.51
C THR A 505 32.71 -16.82 -9.69
N ARG A 506 32.77 -16.58 -8.38
CA ARG A 506 31.62 -16.69 -7.47
C ARG A 506 31.06 -15.34 -7.02
N HIS A 507 31.68 -14.22 -7.38
CA HIS A 507 31.26 -12.86 -6.95
C HIS A 507 31.15 -12.71 -5.43
N MET A 508 32.11 -13.30 -4.72
CA MET A 508 32.04 -13.47 -3.26
C MET A 508 33.39 -13.20 -2.59
N ASN A 509 34.41 -12.70 -3.28
CA ASN A 509 35.70 -12.45 -2.66
C ASN A 509 35.78 -11.06 -2.01
N HIS A 510 34.86 -10.75 -1.09
CA HIS A 510 34.81 -9.45 -0.44
C HIS A 510 35.99 -9.26 0.53
N LEU A 511 36.38 -8.01 0.79
CA LEU A 511 37.37 -7.68 1.80
C LEU A 511 36.71 -7.14 3.06
N VAL A 512 37.33 -7.36 4.21
CA VAL A 512 36.83 -6.97 5.54
C VAL A 512 37.87 -6.10 6.22
N SER A 513 37.48 -4.93 6.73
CA SER A 513 38.42 -4.09 7.48
C SER A 513 38.81 -4.75 8.81
N THR A 514 40.08 -4.61 9.20
CA THR A 514 40.57 -5.15 10.49
C THR A 514 40.16 -4.27 11.68
N GLU A 515 39.80 -3.02 11.41
CA GLU A 515 39.34 -2.06 12.40
C GLU A 515 37.80 -2.04 12.43
N LEU A 516 37.24 -1.95 13.64
CA LEU A 516 35.81 -1.84 13.89
C LEU A 516 35.46 -0.43 14.38
N PHE A 517 34.24 0.02 14.11
CA PHE A 517 33.72 1.31 14.57
C PHE A 517 32.23 1.19 14.87
N GLN A 518 31.66 2.09 15.66
CA GLN A 518 30.21 2.15 15.87
C GLN A 518 29.59 3.26 15.01
N ASP A 519 30.02 4.50 15.23
CA ASP A 519 29.58 5.66 14.46
C ASP A 519 30.82 6.28 13.80
N ALA A 520 30.70 6.71 12.55
CA ALA A 520 31.84 7.28 11.84
C ALA A 520 31.41 8.18 10.68
N ASP A 521 32.29 9.14 10.37
CA ASP A 521 32.43 9.67 9.02
C ASP A 521 33.34 8.74 8.23
N ILE A 522 32.92 8.38 7.03
CA ILE A 522 33.57 7.40 6.17
C ILE A 522 33.87 8.07 4.84
N HIS A 523 35.12 8.02 4.42
CA HIS A 523 35.57 8.50 3.12
C HIS A 523 36.10 7.34 2.27
N VAL A 524 35.68 7.30 1.01
CA VAL A 524 36.10 6.28 0.04
C VAL A 524 36.23 6.90 -1.33
N GLU A 525 37.42 6.78 -1.93
CA GLU A 525 37.60 7.02 -3.36
C GLU A 525 37.60 5.72 -4.14
N PHE A 526 36.84 5.69 -5.23
CA PHE A 526 36.69 4.49 -6.03
C PHE A 526 36.53 4.82 -7.52
N MET A 527 36.78 3.85 -8.38
CA MET A 527 36.69 3.99 -9.82
C MET A 527 35.98 2.78 -10.40
N THR A 528 34.85 3.02 -11.07
CA THR A 528 34.05 1.99 -11.72
C THR A 528 34.67 1.57 -13.05
N SER A 529 34.41 0.32 -13.44
CA SER A 529 34.83 -0.27 -14.72
C SER A 529 33.60 -0.59 -15.57
N PRO A 530 33.67 -0.49 -16.91
CA PRO A 530 32.54 -0.92 -17.76
C PRO A 530 32.26 -2.43 -17.68
N ILE A 531 33.21 -3.22 -17.16
CA ILE A 531 33.03 -4.66 -16.96
C ILE A 531 32.00 -4.90 -15.85
N ALA A 532 31.04 -5.79 -16.10
CA ALA A 532 29.94 -6.13 -15.17
C ALA A 532 29.21 -4.87 -14.64
N HIS A 533 29.07 -3.84 -15.48
CA HIS A 533 28.41 -2.58 -15.16
C HIS A 533 28.99 -1.87 -13.92
N GLY A 534 30.30 -2.01 -13.66
CA GLY A 534 30.93 -1.36 -12.51
C GLY A 534 30.42 -1.84 -11.14
N ASN A 535 29.68 -2.95 -11.11
CA ASN A 535 28.95 -3.37 -9.93
C ASN A 535 29.90 -3.75 -8.79
N SER A 536 29.70 -3.09 -7.66
CA SER A 536 30.37 -3.32 -6.39
C SER A 536 29.53 -2.67 -5.27
N GLY A 537 30.05 -2.64 -4.06
CA GLY A 537 29.33 -2.13 -2.91
C GLY A 537 30.27 -1.84 -1.75
N LEU A 538 29.94 -0.78 -1.02
CA LEU A 538 30.57 -0.43 0.24
C LEU A 538 29.63 -0.84 1.38
N TYR A 539 29.90 -1.97 2.03
CA TYR A 539 29.07 -2.41 3.16
C TYR A 539 29.60 -1.83 4.46
N ILE A 540 28.73 -1.13 5.17
CA ILE A 540 28.94 -0.65 6.53
C ILE A 540 28.40 -1.70 7.49
N HIS A 541 29.27 -2.16 8.39
CA HIS A 541 29.03 -3.24 9.35
C HIS A 541 28.58 -4.56 8.69
N GLY A 542 28.87 -4.75 7.41
CA GLY A 542 28.39 -5.90 6.64
C GLY A 542 26.88 -5.95 6.44
N HIS A 543 26.13 -4.92 6.83
CA HIS A 543 24.66 -4.95 6.89
C HIS A 543 23.99 -3.94 5.97
N TYR A 544 24.66 -2.82 5.74
CA TYR A 544 24.10 -1.68 5.01
C TYR A 544 25.03 -1.32 3.87
N GLU A 545 24.55 -1.39 2.63
CA GLU A 545 25.37 -1.21 1.43
C GLU A 545 25.11 0.16 0.83
N MET A 546 26.18 0.96 0.72
CA MET A 546 26.23 2.08 -0.20
C MET A 546 26.64 1.56 -1.58
N GLN A 547 25.75 1.72 -2.55
CA GLN A 547 25.86 1.06 -3.83
C GLN A 547 26.95 1.68 -4.73
N ILE A 548 27.77 0.86 -5.36
CA ILE A 548 28.74 1.27 -6.39
C ILE A 548 28.32 0.62 -7.72
N TYR A 549 28.01 1.43 -8.72
CA TYR A 549 27.46 0.92 -9.97
C TYR A 549 27.73 1.89 -11.12
N ASP A 550 27.87 1.40 -12.34
CA ASP A 550 27.89 2.27 -13.52
C ASP A 550 26.49 2.82 -13.80
N SER A 551 26.18 3.94 -13.15
CA SER A 551 24.93 4.67 -13.31
C SER A 551 25.13 5.98 -14.10
N PHE A 552 26.25 6.16 -14.80
CA PHE A 552 26.50 7.40 -15.55
C PHE A 552 25.40 7.62 -16.61
N ALA A 553 24.90 8.85 -16.69
CA ALA A 553 23.81 9.26 -17.59
C ALA A 553 22.46 8.52 -17.41
N THR A 554 22.29 7.70 -16.37
CA THR A 554 20.99 7.11 -16.02
C THR A 554 19.97 8.21 -15.69
N LYS A 555 18.91 8.31 -16.51
CA LYS A 555 17.87 9.34 -16.38
C LYS A 555 16.91 9.10 -15.22
N LYS A 556 16.66 7.84 -14.89
CA LYS A 556 15.71 7.43 -13.84
C LYS A 556 16.40 6.49 -12.86
N VAL A 557 16.99 7.08 -11.83
CA VAL A 557 17.64 6.34 -10.75
C VAL A 557 16.65 5.57 -9.89
N THR A 558 17.05 4.36 -9.51
CA THR A 558 16.35 3.37 -8.69
C THR A 558 17.16 3.07 -7.43
N GLN A 559 16.73 2.11 -6.61
CA GLN A 559 17.49 1.66 -5.44
C GLN A 559 18.68 0.75 -5.79
N GLN A 560 18.88 0.43 -7.08
CA GLN A 560 20.01 -0.37 -7.57
C GLN A 560 21.13 0.50 -8.13
N ASP A 561 20.86 1.78 -8.35
CA ASP A 561 21.80 2.73 -8.93
C ASP A 561 22.78 3.28 -7.88
N GLU A 562 23.91 3.74 -8.37
CA GLU A 562 24.95 4.34 -7.55
C GLU A 562 24.44 5.52 -6.71
N GLY A 563 24.91 5.59 -5.46
CA GLY A 563 24.46 6.55 -4.46
C GLY A 563 23.29 6.04 -3.61
N SER A 564 22.70 4.89 -3.97
CA SER A 564 21.64 4.26 -3.16
C SER A 564 22.19 3.73 -1.84
N LEU A 565 21.43 3.89 -0.77
CA LEU A 565 21.51 2.95 0.35
C LEU A 565 20.68 1.73 -0.08
N TYR A 566 21.35 0.69 -0.58
CA TYR A 566 20.75 -0.40 -1.33
C TYR A 566 19.60 -1.06 -0.54
N ARG A 567 18.43 -1.19 -1.17
CA ARG A 567 17.16 -1.68 -0.58
C ARG A 567 16.52 -0.79 0.50
N PHE A 568 17.09 0.37 0.79
CA PHE A 568 16.48 1.37 1.68
C PHE A 568 15.94 2.55 0.87
N THR A 569 16.82 3.27 0.17
CA THR A 569 16.48 4.52 -0.54
C THR A 569 17.33 4.66 -1.80
N LYS A 570 16.71 5.16 -2.87
CA LYS A 570 17.42 5.59 -4.09
C LYS A 570 18.21 6.88 -3.81
N PRO A 571 19.25 7.23 -4.58
CA PRO A 571 19.87 8.54 -4.45
C PRO A 571 18.88 9.66 -4.84
N PHE A 572 19.02 10.83 -4.22
CA PHE A 572 18.23 12.01 -4.61
C PHE A 572 18.54 12.50 -6.02
N VAL A 573 19.81 12.42 -6.40
CA VAL A 573 20.33 12.87 -7.69
C VAL A 573 21.32 11.84 -8.20
N ASN A 574 21.35 11.65 -9.52
CA ASN A 574 22.43 10.89 -10.15
C ASN A 574 23.70 11.78 -10.15
N ALA A 575 24.68 11.42 -9.33
CA ALA A 575 25.96 12.13 -9.24
C ALA A 575 27.13 11.31 -9.78
N SER A 576 26.83 10.17 -10.42
CA SER A 576 27.82 9.27 -11.01
C SER A 576 28.61 9.97 -12.11
N ARG A 577 29.91 9.72 -12.16
CA ARG A 577 30.84 10.09 -13.25
C ARG A 577 30.99 8.89 -14.21
N PRO A 578 31.48 9.12 -15.45
CA PRO A 578 31.80 8.04 -16.36
C PRO A 578 32.73 6.98 -15.76
N THR A 579 32.60 5.73 -16.21
CA THR A 579 33.57 4.69 -15.85
C THR A 579 35.00 5.09 -16.24
N GLY A 580 35.97 4.69 -15.41
CA GLY A 580 37.36 5.12 -15.54
C GLY A 580 37.69 6.48 -14.90
N GLU A 581 36.71 7.22 -14.37
CA GLU A 581 36.94 8.40 -13.54
C GLU A 581 36.91 8.06 -12.05
N TRP A 582 37.72 8.75 -11.26
CA TRP A 582 37.67 8.66 -9.80
C TRP A 582 36.39 9.31 -9.28
N GLN A 583 35.74 8.59 -8.39
CA GLN A 583 34.54 8.98 -7.66
C GLN A 583 34.85 9.02 -6.16
N VAL A 584 34.01 9.71 -5.41
CA VAL A 584 34.20 9.87 -3.96
C VAL A 584 32.88 9.76 -3.21
N TYR A 585 32.88 8.90 -2.19
CA TYR A 585 31.86 8.87 -1.15
C TYR A 585 32.37 9.52 0.13
N ASP A 586 31.54 10.39 0.71
CA ASP A 586 31.65 10.82 2.10
C ASP A 586 30.34 10.55 2.81
N ILE A 587 30.37 9.70 3.84
CA ILE A 587 29.19 9.14 4.49
C ILE A 587 29.31 9.36 6.00
N ARG A 588 28.33 10.04 6.60
CA ARG A 588 28.14 10.03 8.05
C ARG A 588 27.16 8.93 8.41
N PHE A 589 27.64 7.94 9.15
CA PHE A 589 26.89 6.77 9.59
C PHE A 589 26.78 6.73 11.12
N ILE A 590 25.55 6.63 11.61
CA ILE A 590 25.21 6.40 13.00
C ILE A 590 24.55 5.02 13.10
N ALA A 591 25.16 4.09 13.82
CA ALA A 591 24.65 2.72 13.94
C ALA A 591 23.29 2.66 14.68
N PRO A 592 22.40 1.71 14.37
CA PRO A 592 21.25 1.45 15.22
C PRO A 592 21.73 1.04 16.62
N ARG A 593 21.04 1.53 17.65
CA ARG A 593 21.25 1.06 19.02
C ARG A 593 20.26 -0.06 19.29
N ARG A 594 20.72 -1.12 19.95
CA ARG A 594 19.94 -2.33 20.20
C ARG A 594 19.89 -2.64 21.68
N HIS A 595 18.76 -3.17 22.12
CA HIS A 595 18.63 -3.78 23.44
C HIS A 595 19.42 -5.09 23.51
N ALA A 596 19.69 -5.58 24.72
CA ALA A 596 20.37 -6.86 24.94
C ALA A 596 19.66 -8.06 24.29
N ASN A 597 18.35 -7.96 24.02
CA ASN A 597 17.57 -8.98 23.33
C ASN A 597 17.64 -8.89 21.79
N GLY A 598 18.48 -7.99 21.24
CA GLY A 598 18.68 -7.80 19.81
C GLY A 598 17.69 -6.86 19.12
N LEU A 599 16.59 -6.48 19.78
CA LEU A 599 15.62 -5.53 19.22
C LEU A 599 16.22 -4.13 19.10
N THR A 600 15.91 -3.46 18.00
CA THR A 600 16.34 -2.08 17.78
C THR A 600 15.70 -1.15 18.81
N GLN A 601 16.53 -0.47 19.61
CA GLN A 601 16.15 0.58 20.55
C GLN A 601 16.00 1.92 19.84
N THR A 602 17.01 2.32 19.06
CA THR A 602 16.95 3.52 18.21
C THR A 602 17.43 3.17 16.81
N PRO A 603 16.72 3.61 15.75
CA PRO A 603 17.16 3.37 14.39
C PRO A 603 18.53 4.02 14.13
N GLY A 604 19.31 3.39 13.27
CA GLY A 604 20.51 3.99 12.70
C GLY A 604 20.14 5.11 11.76
N THR A 605 21.11 5.95 11.40
CA THR A 605 20.89 7.04 10.44
C THR A 605 22.11 7.26 9.56
N LEU A 606 21.90 7.57 8.28
CA LEU A 606 22.97 7.80 7.30
C LEU A 606 22.71 9.06 6.47
N LYS A 607 23.77 9.83 6.25
CA LYS A 607 23.84 10.95 5.29
C LYS A 607 25.06 10.72 4.40
N ALA A 608 24.91 10.85 3.09
CA ALA A 608 25.98 10.56 2.14
C ALA A 608 26.04 11.60 1.01
N TRP A 609 27.28 11.93 0.63
CA TRP A 609 27.64 12.76 -0.51
C TRP A 609 28.41 11.92 -1.54
N LEU A 610 28.08 12.12 -2.81
CA LEU A 610 28.76 11.51 -3.95
C LEU A 610 29.15 12.62 -4.93
N ASN A 611 30.44 12.73 -5.25
CA ASN A 611 30.96 13.65 -6.27
C ASN A 611 30.48 15.11 -6.14
N GLY A 612 30.44 15.62 -4.91
CA GLY A 612 30.03 16.98 -4.55
C GLY A 612 28.52 17.18 -4.44
N LYS A 613 27.72 16.10 -4.48
CA LYS A 613 26.25 16.15 -4.41
C LYS A 613 25.73 15.30 -3.26
N LEU A 614 24.77 15.84 -2.50
CA LEU A 614 24.08 15.12 -1.45
C LEU A 614 23.16 14.05 -2.08
N VAL A 615 23.44 12.78 -1.83
CA VAL A 615 22.68 11.65 -2.40
C VAL A 615 21.80 10.93 -1.38
N GLN A 616 22.14 10.99 -0.10
CA GLN A 616 21.33 10.49 1.03
C GLN A 616 21.32 11.50 2.17
N ASN A 617 20.19 11.73 2.83
CA ASN A 617 20.07 12.73 3.91
C ASN A 617 19.19 12.24 5.04
N GLY A 618 19.81 11.79 6.12
CA GLY A 618 19.10 11.37 7.33
C GLY A 618 18.27 10.10 7.13
N VAL A 619 18.71 9.20 6.24
CA VAL A 619 18.02 7.92 5.99
C VAL A 619 18.09 7.08 7.25
N THR A 620 16.93 6.69 7.78
CA THR A 620 16.86 5.83 8.96
C THR A 620 16.74 4.36 8.58
N PHE A 621 17.40 3.49 9.33
CA PHE A 621 17.39 2.04 9.11
C PHE A 621 17.44 1.28 10.43
N THR A 622 16.87 0.08 10.42
CA THR A 622 16.84 -0.83 11.58
C THR A 622 17.55 -2.14 11.20
N GLU A 623 16.82 -3.10 10.65
CA GLU A 623 17.39 -4.38 10.23
C GLU A 623 17.98 -4.34 8.82
N PRO A 624 19.00 -5.17 8.52
CA PRO A 624 19.55 -5.31 7.17
C PRO A 624 18.46 -5.76 6.18
N ARG A 625 18.35 -5.09 5.03
CA ARG A 625 17.36 -5.42 3.99
C ARG A 625 17.93 -6.17 2.79
N SER A 626 19.23 -6.09 2.57
CA SER A 626 19.87 -6.83 1.47
C SER A 626 19.88 -8.34 1.79
N PRO A 627 19.46 -9.21 0.85
CA PRO A 627 19.66 -10.64 1.01
C PRO A 627 21.13 -11.03 0.81
N TYR A 628 21.92 -10.20 0.10
CA TYR A 628 23.30 -10.48 -0.31
C TYR A 628 24.34 -9.95 0.68
N ILE A 629 24.00 -9.85 1.98
CA ILE A 629 24.97 -9.39 2.98
C ILE A 629 26.10 -10.42 3.19
N PRO A 630 27.34 -9.97 3.47
CA PRO A 630 28.49 -10.85 3.74
C PRO A 630 28.25 -11.95 4.78
N TYR A 631 27.35 -11.75 5.74
CA TYR A 631 27.05 -12.75 6.77
C TYR A 631 26.04 -13.83 6.39
N LYS A 632 25.48 -13.78 5.16
CA LYS A 632 24.53 -14.80 4.67
C LYS A 632 25.11 -15.74 3.62
N HIS A 633 26.10 -15.29 2.85
CA HIS A 633 26.68 -16.05 1.74
C HIS A 633 28.19 -16.15 1.89
N GLY A 634 28.76 -17.35 1.74
CA GLY A 634 30.22 -17.54 1.87
C GLY A 634 30.74 -17.41 3.30
N VAL A 635 29.86 -17.66 4.27
CA VAL A 635 30.11 -17.40 5.70
C VAL A 635 31.22 -18.27 6.26
N THR A 636 32.32 -17.63 6.66
CA THR A 636 33.48 -18.28 7.28
C THR A 636 33.39 -18.24 8.80
N THR A 637 34.22 -19.02 9.49
CA THR A 637 34.37 -18.92 10.96
C THR A 637 34.83 -17.52 11.39
N HIS A 638 35.63 -16.85 10.56
CA HIS A 638 36.05 -15.47 10.80
C HIS A 638 34.85 -14.52 10.75
N LEU A 639 34.03 -14.58 9.69
CA LEU A 639 32.85 -13.71 9.56
C LEU A 639 31.83 -13.91 10.69
N LYS A 640 31.61 -15.15 11.15
CA LYS A 640 30.75 -15.43 12.31
C LYS A 640 31.25 -14.73 13.58
N LYS A 641 32.57 -14.69 13.79
CA LYS A 641 33.16 -13.96 14.92
C LYS A 641 32.97 -12.46 14.78
N VAL A 642 33.15 -11.93 13.57
CA VAL A 642 32.95 -10.50 13.29
C VAL A 642 31.49 -10.08 13.52
N GLU A 643 30.52 -10.83 13.00
CA GLU A 643 29.09 -10.57 13.18
C GLU A 643 28.69 -10.67 14.66
N LYS A 644 29.22 -11.67 15.37
CA LYS A 644 29.03 -11.79 16.82
C LYS A 644 29.55 -10.55 17.56
N THR A 645 30.77 -10.09 17.27
CA THR A 645 31.32 -8.87 17.86
C THR A 645 30.46 -7.65 17.57
N LEU A 646 29.93 -7.51 16.36
CA LEU A 646 28.98 -6.46 16.00
C LEU A 646 27.72 -6.50 16.87
N HIS A 647 27.13 -7.68 17.07
CA HIS A 647 25.96 -7.82 17.92
C HIS A 647 26.23 -7.53 19.40
N GLU A 648 27.41 -7.92 19.91
CA GLU A 648 27.78 -7.76 21.31
C GLU A 648 28.22 -6.32 21.65
N THR A 649 28.89 -5.64 20.72
CA THR A 649 29.53 -4.32 20.99
C THR A 649 28.88 -3.16 20.25
N GLY A 650 28.07 -3.44 19.22
CA GLY A 650 27.58 -2.44 18.27
C GLY A 650 28.65 -1.94 17.29
N LYS A 651 29.89 -2.46 17.35
CA LYS A 651 31.01 -2.07 16.48
C LYS A 651 31.20 -3.07 15.35
N GLY A 652 31.17 -2.59 14.10
CA GLY A 652 31.32 -3.43 12.91
C GLY A 652 32.45 -2.96 11.98
N PRO A 653 32.82 -3.79 11.00
CA PRO A 653 33.83 -3.45 10.00
C PRO A 653 33.22 -2.70 8.81
N LEU A 654 34.08 -2.30 7.90
CA LEU A 654 33.76 -1.92 6.53
C LEU A 654 34.09 -3.08 5.59
N PHE A 655 33.24 -3.34 4.59
CA PHE A 655 33.56 -4.29 3.52
C PHE A 655 33.60 -3.63 2.15
N LEU A 656 34.52 -4.14 1.31
CA LEU A 656 34.59 -3.84 -0.12
C LEU A 656 34.11 -5.07 -0.88
N GLN A 657 33.08 -4.90 -1.71
CA GLN A 657 32.44 -6.01 -2.42
C GLN A 657 33.17 -6.33 -3.72
N ASP A 658 33.58 -7.58 -3.89
CA ASP A 658 33.76 -8.20 -5.20
C ASP A 658 32.41 -8.61 -5.78
N HIS A 659 32.05 -8.08 -6.94
CA HIS A 659 30.89 -8.52 -7.72
C HIS A 659 31.25 -8.76 -9.21
N GLY A 660 32.47 -9.21 -9.48
CA GLY A 660 32.96 -9.53 -10.83
C GLY A 660 33.40 -8.32 -11.68
N SER A 661 33.23 -7.09 -11.17
CA SER A 661 33.80 -5.88 -11.78
C SER A 661 35.15 -5.54 -11.12
N PRO A 662 36.21 -5.20 -11.87
CA PRO A 662 37.49 -4.78 -11.32
C PRO A 662 37.43 -3.31 -10.87
N VAL A 663 36.52 -3.00 -9.95
CA VAL A 663 36.43 -1.68 -9.30
C VAL A 663 37.72 -1.42 -8.53
N ARG A 664 38.25 -0.22 -8.68
CA ARG A 664 39.48 0.21 -8.00
C ARG A 664 39.11 1.10 -6.82
N PHE A 665 39.83 0.96 -5.73
CA PHE A 665 39.67 1.73 -4.51
C PHE A 665 41.00 2.37 -4.13
N ARG A 666 40.94 3.57 -3.56
CA ARG A 666 42.08 4.24 -2.92
C ARG A 666 41.56 5.14 -1.80
N ASN A 667 42.48 5.66 -1.00
CA ASN A 667 42.18 6.69 -0.01
C ASN A 667 40.92 6.39 0.82
N ILE A 668 40.94 5.28 1.56
CA ILE A 668 39.84 4.89 2.44
C ILE A 668 40.22 5.21 3.87
N TRP A 669 39.41 6.01 4.55
CA TRP A 669 39.61 6.32 5.95
C TRP A 669 38.28 6.58 6.65
N ILE A 670 38.30 6.48 7.97
CA ILE A 670 37.17 6.85 8.81
C ILE A 670 37.59 7.83 9.89
N LYS A 671 36.69 8.71 10.31
CA LYS A 671 36.79 9.47 11.55
C LYS A 671 35.68 8.99 12.49
N ARG A 672 36.06 8.36 13.59
CA ARG A 672 35.12 7.84 14.60
C ARG A 672 34.33 8.98 15.26
N LEU A 673 33.06 8.72 15.55
CA LEU A 673 32.16 9.64 16.26
C LEU A 673 31.71 9.07 17.62
N ASP A 674 32.19 7.86 17.97
CA ASP A 674 31.82 7.08 19.16
C ASP A 674 32.73 7.26 20.37
#